data_AF-A0A954IVY9-F1
#
_entry.id   AF-A0A954IVY9-F1
#
_cell.length_a   1.000
_cell.length_b   1.000
_cell.length_c   1.000
_cell.angle_alpha   90.00
_cell.angle_beta   90.00
_cell.angle_gamma   90.00
#
_symmetry.space_group_name_H-M   'P 1'
#
loop_
_entity.id
_entity.type
_entity.pdbx_description
1 polymer ?
#
loop_
_entity_poly.entity_id
_entity_poly.type
_entity_poly.pdbx_seq_one_letter_code
_entity_poly.pdbx_strand_id
1 'polypeptide(L)'
;MMLKRSVVLGLGLVVLLMTLPGQAAEPFMPHWVWTKAHAIPKETTSEGSGYFSIVEGQNGKLYIGTAKYRHNAYLVEFDPTTKKMNVVVDAHKEIGTEATGFAAQAKIHTRNNVGQSGKIYFGTKQGYPKEGETRKDYLGGYPMIYDPKTQTTRVYDIPIPHHGVISVTPDESRGLAYISTSSDERPTDSTHFMVLDIETGKYKDLMDCKHMYAFVVVDHKGRAYHPILGGNIARYNPDTQKLKRLKQTIDGSPIGKDSLLAHPTGHPINWDISPDRKTLYSVAMSGNQLYQYDLTTDGDTLNGVSLGPLVANAEKTDCRAMCVAPDGTVWAGVAVTMADKKQRLHVVSYRPGDKAARDYGPLAISNPDYTEFKDKNGKLMQWHHGVHQPEGEPLQPRYVVMGICAAKSGSVYVTTLYPFTVHEIKIPRVAGVTTVYYHNSHSDVLLSRLLQTDTLNFTGDVPPLDLASLYIDQFPKSDVGRQFSKDYQVPLYPSISKALTRGTGKLAVDGVMLIAEHGDYPESETGQIEYPKRRMFREITDTFRNSGKVVPVFSDKHLSDNWVDAKWIYDTAQEMKIPMMAGSSLPVLWRYPPIDVKRDAKVKEIVAISYHRLDTYGFHALEMVQALAERRKGGETGIQSVQCRVGDAVWEAEKDGVYDRKLLDAALSRLKARPLPTGKRIEELVREPVLFTINYRDGLKANVFTLNPAISEWAAAWREDEEPEIRSTLFWTQEARPYHHFNYFLRGIEKMMQTGKPTWPVERTLLTTGVLDAALISKRNGGKLLPTPHLNIPYQSDWDWQQPLPPPPGRGSREQ
;
A
#
# COMPACT_ATOMS: atom_id res chain seq x y z
N MET A 1 -6.07 -76.63 16.15
CA MET A 1 -5.54 -76.86 17.50
C MET A 1 -5.61 -75.53 18.24
N MET A 2 -6.54 -75.41 19.20
CA MET A 2 -6.63 -74.27 20.13
C MET A 2 -5.31 -74.12 20.91
N LEU A 3 -4.92 -72.90 21.29
CA LEU A 3 -4.76 -72.53 22.72
C LEU A 3 -4.45 -71.02 22.93
N LYS A 4 -5.39 -70.37 23.64
CA LYS A 4 -5.29 -69.42 24.78
C LYS A 4 -4.09 -68.44 24.93
N ARG A 5 -4.49 -67.14 24.98
CA ARG A 5 -4.22 -66.07 25.97
C ARG A 5 -2.85 -66.03 26.68
N SER A 6 -2.23 -64.85 26.65
CA SER A 6 -1.65 -64.21 27.86
C SER A 6 -1.64 -62.69 27.70
N VAL A 7 -2.20 -62.03 28.70
CA VAL A 7 -2.16 -60.58 28.97
C VAL A 7 -0.91 -60.32 29.79
N VAL A 8 -0.10 -59.34 29.41
CA VAL A 8 0.92 -58.74 30.29
C VAL A 8 0.79 -57.22 30.20
N LEU A 9 0.47 -56.62 31.35
CA LEU A 9 0.48 -55.19 31.62
C LEU A 9 1.91 -54.64 31.43
N GLY A 10 2.04 -53.59 30.62
CA GLY A 10 3.23 -52.72 30.58
C GLY A 10 2.83 -51.32 31.03
N LEU A 11 3.44 -50.84 32.12
CA LEU A 11 3.30 -49.49 32.66
C LEU A 11 3.54 -48.44 31.57
N GLY A 12 2.50 -47.66 31.26
CA GLY A 12 2.61 -46.46 30.44
C GLY A 12 3.25 -45.33 31.24
N LEU A 13 4.46 -44.95 30.85
CA LEU A 13 5.16 -43.76 31.30
C LEU A 13 4.32 -42.51 30.96
N VAL A 14 3.76 -41.84 31.98
CA VAL A 14 3.12 -40.53 31.80
C VAL A 14 4.24 -39.51 31.53
N VAL A 15 4.52 -39.26 30.25
CA VAL A 15 5.27 -38.09 29.84
C VAL A 15 4.33 -36.90 29.98
N LEU A 16 4.54 -36.12 31.05
CA LEU A 16 3.95 -34.81 31.22
C LEU A 16 4.50 -33.92 30.11
N LEU A 17 3.80 -33.85 28.97
CA LEU A 17 4.04 -32.84 27.94
C LEU A 17 3.75 -31.49 28.59
N MET A 18 4.80 -30.84 29.08
CA MET A 18 4.76 -29.41 29.34
C MET A 18 4.37 -28.76 28.01
N THR A 19 3.17 -28.19 27.97
CA THR A 19 2.74 -27.32 26.89
C THR A 19 3.74 -26.17 26.83
N LEU A 20 4.60 -26.21 25.81
CA LEU A 20 5.41 -25.06 25.43
C LEU A 20 4.45 -23.86 25.32
N PRO A 21 4.79 -22.69 25.90
CA PRO A 21 3.99 -21.49 25.71
C PRO A 21 3.81 -21.27 24.21
N GLY A 22 2.55 -21.04 23.82
CA GLY A 22 2.15 -20.91 22.42
C GLY A 22 3.13 -20.03 21.67
N GLN A 23 3.70 -20.59 20.60
CA GLN A 23 4.55 -19.86 19.67
C GLN A 23 3.73 -18.66 19.20
N ALA A 24 4.15 -17.44 19.57
CA ALA A 24 3.52 -16.23 19.08
C ALA A 24 3.44 -16.33 17.55
N ALA A 25 2.28 -16.05 16.98
CA ALA A 25 2.10 -16.08 15.52
C ALA A 25 3.19 -15.21 14.88
N GLU A 26 3.82 -15.71 13.80
CA GLU A 26 4.89 -14.97 13.13
C GLU A 26 4.39 -13.56 12.71
N PRO A 27 5.22 -12.51 12.89
CA PRO A 27 4.79 -11.14 12.64
C PRO A 27 4.47 -10.91 11.16
N PHE A 28 3.21 -10.62 10.85
CA PHE A 28 2.78 -10.30 9.49
C PHE A 28 3.26 -8.89 9.10
N MET A 29 4.16 -8.80 8.13
CA MET A 29 4.58 -7.52 7.55
C MET A 29 4.44 -7.56 6.03
N PRO A 30 3.35 -7.02 5.47
CA PRO A 30 3.15 -6.92 4.03
C PRO A 30 3.69 -5.58 3.50
N HIS A 31 3.63 -5.41 2.18
CA HIS A 31 3.54 -4.07 1.60
C HIS A 31 2.13 -3.52 1.79
N TRP A 32 2.00 -2.38 2.47
CA TRP A 32 0.69 -1.76 2.75
C TRP A 32 0.29 -0.79 1.64
N VAL A 33 -0.98 -0.86 1.24
CA VAL A 33 -1.64 0.17 0.43
C VAL A 33 -2.27 1.20 1.37
N TRP A 34 -1.58 2.33 1.57
CA TRP A 34 -2.03 3.40 2.44
C TRP A 34 -3.12 4.24 1.77
N THR A 35 -4.27 4.30 2.44
CA THR A 35 -5.46 4.98 1.96
C THR A 35 -5.74 6.24 2.76
N LYS A 36 -6.41 7.21 2.13
CA LYS A 36 -7.04 8.33 2.84
C LYS A 36 -8.53 8.06 2.97
N ALA A 37 -8.99 7.87 4.20
CA ALA A 37 -10.38 7.53 4.51
C ALA A 37 -11.24 8.79 4.68
N HIS A 38 -12.48 8.73 4.22
CA HIS A 38 -13.50 9.76 4.38
C HIS A 38 -14.83 9.10 4.74
N ALA A 39 -15.37 9.42 5.93
CA ALA A 39 -16.65 8.89 6.37
C ALA A 39 -17.79 9.53 5.56
N ILE A 40 -18.71 8.71 5.06
CA ILE A 40 -19.95 9.17 4.43
C ILE A 40 -20.83 9.83 5.50
N PRO A 41 -21.59 10.91 5.20
CA PRO A 41 -22.38 11.62 6.20
C PRO A 41 -23.34 10.69 6.94
N LYS A 42 -23.23 10.66 8.28
CA LYS A 42 -23.93 9.68 9.14
C LYS A 42 -25.45 9.75 9.00
N GLU A 43 -26.01 10.91 8.69
CA GLU A 43 -27.44 11.14 8.50
C GLU A 43 -28.00 10.44 7.25
N THR A 44 -27.13 10.04 6.32
CA THR A 44 -27.48 9.34 5.08
C THR A 44 -27.44 7.82 5.22
N THR A 45 -27.09 7.31 6.41
CA THR A 45 -27.03 5.87 6.70
C THR A 45 -27.62 5.54 8.07
N SER A 46 -28.25 4.38 8.23
CA SER A 46 -28.82 3.94 9.51
C SER A 46 -27.92 2.96 10.27
N GLU A 47 -27.12 2.21 9.53
CA GLU A 47 -26.28 1.12 10.07
C GLU A 47 -24.81 1.29 9.67
N GLY A 48 -24.41 2.44 9.14
CA GLY A 48 -23.05 2.62 8.63
C GLY A 48 -22.75 1.72 7.43
N SER A 49 -23.76 1.43 6.60
CA SER A 49 -23.68 0.53 5.46
C SER A 49 -23.93 1.22 4.11
N GLY A 50 -23.52 0.53 3.04
CA GLY A 50 -23.72 0.88 1.64
C GLY A 50 -23.38 -0.32 0.75
N TYR A 51 -23.44 -0.14 -0.57
CA TYR A 51 -23.32 -1.22 -1.56
C TYR A 51 -22.44 -0.80 -2.76
N PHE A 52 -22.67 -1.38 -3.95
CA PHE A 52 -21.90 -1.16 -5.19
C PHE A 52 -21.96 0.26 -5.76
N SER A 53 -22.72 1.16 -5.14
CA SER A 53 -23.12 2.44 -5.71
C SER A 53 -22.01 3.49 -5.56
N ILE A 54 -21.11 3.53 -6.54
CA ILE A 54 -20.09 4.56 -6.71
C ILE A 54 -19.76 4.70 -8.20
N VAL A 55 -19.62 5.94 -8.69
CA VAL A 55 -19.13 6.23 -10.05
C VAL A 55 -18.54 7.64 -10.10
N GLU A 56 -17.54 7.87 -10.95
CA GLU A 56 -17.02 9.20 -11.25
C GLU A 56 -17.85 9.85 -12.37
N GLY A 57 -18.45 11.01 -12.10
CA GLY A 57 -19.13 11.80 -13.13
C GLY A 57 -18.15 12.53 -14.04
N GLN A 58 -18.65 13.09 -15.15
CA GLN A 58 -17.80 13.83 -16.10
C GLN A 58 -17.15 15.09 -15.48
N ASN A 59 -17.69 15.60 -14.37
CA ASN A 59 -17.14 16.71 -13.60
C ASN A 59 -16.01 16.31 -12.63
N GLY A 60 -15.56 15.04 -12.63
CA GLY A 60 -14.47 14.54 -11.77
C GLY A 60 -14.86 14.29 -10.31
N LYS A 61 -16.15 14.41 -9.98
CA LYS A 61 -16.68 14.11 -8.65
C LYS A 61 -17.26 12.70 -8.60
N LEU A 62 -17.27 12.10 -7.42
CA LEU A 62 -17.86 10.77 -7.20
C LEU A 62 -19.32 10.89 -6.76
N TYR A 63 -20.16 9.97 -7.22
CA TYR A 63 -21.57 9.88 -6.83
C TYR A 63 -21.81 8.54 -6.16
N ILE A 64 -22.05 8.58 -4.85
CA ILE A 64 -22.07 7.44 -3.95
C ILE A 64 -23.49 7.26 -3.42
N GLY A 65 -24.09 6.10 -3.66
CA GLY A 65 -25.40 5.75 -3.13
C GLY A 65 -25.31 5.19 -1.72
N THR A 66 -26.19 5.63 -0.82
CA THR A 66 -26.17 5.25 0.59
C THR A 66 -27.34 4.32 0.95
N ALA A 67 -27.28 3.70 2.15
CA ALA A 67 -28.33 2.86 2.70
C ALA A 67 -28.78 3.36 4.08
N LYS A 68 -30.02 3.83 4.19
CA LYS A 68 -30.68 4.22 5.44
C LYS A 68 -31.96 3.42 5.58
N TYR A 69 -31.80 2.19 6.06
CA TYR A 69 -32.88 1.22 6.18
C TYR A 69 -34.07 1.79 6.93
N ARG A 70 -35.27 1.46 6.43
CA ARG A 70 -36.56 1.88 6.98
C ARG A 70 -36.88 3.37 6.89
N HIS A 71 -36.01 4.16 6.29
CA HIS A 71 -36.16 5.60 6.18
C HIS A 71 -36.01 6.12 4.76
N ASN A 72 -34.82 6.05 4.15
CA ASN A 72 -34.55 6.75 2.88
C ASN A 72 -33.30 6.20 2.17
N ALA A 73 -33.00 6.71 1.00
CA ALA A 73 -31.77 6.50 0.26
C ALA A 73 -31.29 7.84 -0.30
N TYR A 74 -29.98 8.05 -0.30
CA TYR A 74 -29.39 9.30 -0.75
C TYR A 74 -28.31 9.07 -1.79
N LEU A 75 -28.22 9.96 -2.76
CA LEU A 75 -27.04 10.09 -3.60
C LEU A 75 -26.15 11.18 -3.02
N VAL A 76 -24.95 10.81 -2.60
CA VAL A 76 -23.95 11.71 -2.04
C VAL A 76 -22.88 11.99 -3.10
N GLU A 77 -22.71 13.26 -3.43
CA GLU A 77 -21.59 13.75 -4.23
C GLU A 77 -20.36 13.90 -3.31
N PHE A 78 -19.23 13.32 -3.68
CA PHE A 78 -17.93 13.58 -3.06
C PHE A 78 -17.01 14.28 -4.06
N ASP A 79 -16.47 15.43 -3.67
CA ASP A 79 -15.49 16.17 -4.45
C ASP A 79 -14.07 15.78 -3.98
N PRO A 80 -13.29 15.05 -4.80
CA PRO A 80 -11.95 14.63 -4.40
C PRO A 80 -10.95 15.79 -4.26
N THR A 81 -11.23 16.96 -4.80
CA THR A 81 -10.34 18.12 -4.68
C THR A 81 -10.55 18.81 -3.34
N THR A 82 -11.81 19.14 -3.01
CA THR A 82 -12.14 19.87 -1.78
C THR A 82 -12.37 18.95 -0.58
N LYS A 83 -12.49 17.63 -0.82
CA LYS A 83 -12.84 16.58 0.16
C LYS A 83 -14.21 16.77 0.80
N LYS A 84 -15.08 17.59 0.20
CA LYS A 84 -16.45 17.85 0.68
C LYS A 84 -17.41 16.79 0.16
N MET A 85 -18.43 16.50 0.97
CA MET A 85 -19.55 15.63 0.61
C MET A 85 -20.86 16.40 0.69
N ASN A 86 -21.72 16.25 -0.31
CA ASN A 86 -23.04 16.88 -0.36
C ASN A 86 -24.09 15.84 -0.72
N VAL A 87 -25.24 15.85 -0.04
CA VAL A 87 -26.42 15.12 -0.50
C VAL A 87 -26.97 15.86 -1.72
N VAL A 88 -26.91 15.22 -2.89
CA VAL A 88 -27.41 15.78 -4.15
C VAL A 88 -28.76 15.21 -4.56
N VAL A 89 -29.13 14.04 -4.02
CA VAL A 89 -30.47 13.47 -4.17
C VAL A 89 -30.94 12.91 -2.83
N ASP A 90 -32.13 13.35 -2.41
CA ASP A 90 -32.95 12.70 -1.40
C ASP A 90 -34.05 11.91 -2.14
N ALA A 91 -33.98 10.58 -2.13
CA ALA A 91 -34.86 9.78 -2.98
C ALA A 91 -36.34 9.96 -2.63
N HIS A 92 -36.69 10.01 -1.36
CA HIS A 92 -38.08 10.17 -0.91
C HIS A 92 -38.65 11.53 -1.31
N LYS A 93 -37.87 12.59 -1.16
CA LYS A 93 -38.26 13.94 -1.59
C LYS A 93 -38.53 13.98 -3.10
N GLU A 94 -37.65 13.41 -3.92
CA GLU A 94 -37.83 13.40 -5.38
C GLU A 94 -39.02 12.52 -5.82
N ILE A 95 -39.30 11.44 -5.09
CA ILE A 95 -40.44 10.54 -5.36
C ILE A 95 -41.76 11.13 -4.82
N GLY A 96 -41.72 11.98 -3.80
CA GLY A 96 -42.89 12.49 -3.10
C GLY A 96 -43.52 11.46 -2.16
N THR A 97 -42.71 10.69 -1.42
CA THR A 97 -43.16 9.67 -0.47
C THR A 97 -42.62 9.91 0.93
N GLU A 98 -43.38 9.48 1.94
CA GLU A 98 -43.00 9.50 3.36
C GLU A 98 -43.03 8.07 3.94
N ALA A 99 -42.91 7.05 3.07
CA ALA A 99 -43.00 5.65 3.45
C ALA A 99 -41.91 5.29 4.47
N THR A 100 -42.26 4.51 5.50
CA THR A 100 -41.31 4.05 6.52
C THR A 100 -41.33 2.52 6.61
N GLY A 101 -40.41 1.95 7.38
CA GLY A 101 -40.32 0.49 7.53
C GLY A 101 -39.89 -0.18 6.22
N PHE A 102 -40.38 -1.39 5.95
CA PHE A 102 -40.02 -2.09 4.72
C PHE A 102 -40.49 -1.38 3.43
N ALA A 103 -41.55 -0.56 3.51
CA ALA A 103 -42.07 0.20 2.36
C ALA A 103 -41.13 1.33 1.90
N ALA A 104 -40.19 1.75 2.75
CA ALA A 104 -39.26 2.83 2.43
C ALA A 104 -38.30 2.46 1.29
N GLN A 105 -37.99 3.43 0.43
CA GLN A 105 -36.83 3.38 -0.46
C GLN A 105 -35.56 3.47 0.40
N ALA A 106 -34.98 2.33 0.75
CA ALA A 106 -34.04 2.21 1.86
C ALA A 106 -32.57 2.30 1.45
N LYS A 107 -32.26 2.12 0.16
CA LYS A 107 -30.89 2.16 -0.36
C LYS A 107 -30.83 2.45 -1.85
N ILE A 108 -29.71 2.98 -2.30
CA ILE A 108 -29.28 2.92 -3.71
C ILE A 108 -28.31 1.75 -3.82
N HIS A 109 -28.72 0.71 -4.53
CA HIS A 109 -27.97 -0.55 -4.67
C HIS A 109 -27.41 -0.76 -6.08
N THR A 110 -27.74 0.15 -7.00
CA THR A 110 -27.24 0.12 -8.36
C THR A 110 -25.73 0.34 -8.39
N ARG A 111 -25.03 -0.30 -9.33
CA ARG A 111 -23.82 0.34 -9.84
C ARG A 111 -24.26 1.55 -10.65
N ASN A 112 -23.87 2.74 -10.20
CA ASN A 112 -24.26 3.96 -10.87
C ASN A 112 -23.56 4.04 -12.23
N ASN A 113 -24.26 4.53 -13.24
CA ASN A 113 -23.69 4.73 -14.58
C ASN A 113 -23.70 6.21 -14.95
N VAL A 114 -22.84 6.58 -15.90
CA VAL A 114 -22.75 7.96 -16.41
C VAL A 114 -23.09 7.97 -17.89
N GLY A 115 -24.08 8.78 -18.26
CA GLY A 115 -24.46 9.00 -19.65
C GLY A 115 -23.41 9.82 -20.41
N GLN A 116 -23.51 9.83 -21.74
CA GLN A 116 -22.70 10.71 -22.60
C GLN A 116 -22.95 12.19 -22.27
N SER A 117 -24.15 12.53 -21.81
CA SER A 117 -24.55 13.86 -21.33
C SER A 117 -23.86 14.31 -20.03
N GLY A 118 -23.30 13.35 -19.28
CA GLY A 118 -22.74 13.53 -17.94
C GLY A 118 -23.75 13.29 -16.81
N LYS A 119 -24.99 12.93 -17.12
CA LYS A 119 -26.02 12.58 -16.13
C LYS A 119 -25.71 11.24 -15.44
N ILE A 120 -26.12 11.13 -14.20
CA ILE A 120 -25.90 9.97 -13.33
C ILE A 120 -27.17 9.12 -13.30
N TYR A 121 -27.05 7.86 -13.69
CA TYR A 121 -28.14 6.89 -13.76
C TYR A 121 -28.03 5.91 -12.59
N PHE A 122 -29.09 5.80 -11.80
CA PHE A 122 -29.14 4.97 -10.60
C PHE A 122 -30.59 4.57 -10.29
N GLY A 123 -30.80 3.80 -9.21
CA GLY A 123 -32.15 3.45 -8.80
C GLY A 123 -32.25 3.00 -7.35
N THR A 124 -33.46 3.09 -6.82
CA THR A 124 -33.75 2.77 -5.42
C THR A 124 -34.10 1.29 -5.22
N LYS A 125 -33.85 0.80 -4.01
CA LYS A 125 -34.12 -0.58 -3.60
C LYS A 125 -34.62 -0.64 -2.15
N GLN A 126 -35.38 -1.69 -1.85
CA GLN A 126 -35.92 -2.02 -0.54
C GLN A 126 -34.84 -2.33 0.50
N GLY A 127 -35.23 -2.24 1.77
CA GLY A 127 -34.44 -2.72 2.91
C GLY A 127 -34.60 -4.22 3.12
N TYR A 128 -34.56 -4.64 4.38
CA TYR A 128 -34.89 -6.00 4.81
C TYR A 128 -36.13 -5.95 5.71
N PRO A 129 -37.10 -6.86 5.53
CA PRO A 129 -38.32 -6.84 6.33
C PRO A 129 -38.01 -7.25 7.77
N LYS A 130 -38.63 -6.58 8.74
CA LYS A 130 -38.64 -6.99 10.15
C LYS A 130 -39.88 -7.82 10.47
N GLU A 131 -39.92 -8.38 11.67
CA GLU A 131 -41.10 -9.09 12.18
C GLU A 131 -42.35 -8.20 12.05
N GLY A 132 -43.40 -8.73 11.43
CA GLY A 132 -44.66 -8.03 11.15
C GLY A 132 -44.71 -7.26 9.82
N GLU A 133 -43.59 -7.05 9.13
CA GLU A 133 -43.55 -6.42 7.80
C GLU A 133 -43.62 -7.49 6.69
N THR A 134 -44.25 -7.19 5.56
CA THR A 134 -44.35 -8.09 4.40
C THR A 134 -43.67 -7.52 3.17
N ARG A 135 -43.17 -8.40 2.29
CA ARG A 135 -42.55 -7.98 1.02
C ARG A 135 -43.46 -7.16 0.13
N LYS A 136 -44.78 -7.32 0.31
CA LYS A 136 -45.81 -6.57 -0.42
C LYS A 136 -45.89 -5.09 -0.01
N ASP A 137 -45.36 -4.72 1.16
CA ASP A 137 -45.40 -3.33 1.65
C ASP A 137 -44.52 -2.42 0.79
N TYR A 138 -43.47 -2.97 0.18
CA TYR A 138 -42.63 -2.24 -0.75
C TYR A 138 -43.28 -2.20 -2.13
N LEU A 139 -43.68 -1.00 -2.59
CA LEU A 139 -44.35 -0.84 -3.88
C LEU A 139 -43.43 -1.17 -5.06
N GLY A 140 -42.13 -0.91 -4.93
CA GLY A 140 -41.12 -1.11 -5.97
C GLY A 140 -40.07 0.01 -5.95
N GLY A 141 -38.98 -0.21 -6.68
CA GLY A 141 -37.89 0.75 -6.84
C GLY A 141 -38.07 1.64 -8.07
N TYR A 142 -37.51 2.84 -7.98
CA TYR A 142 -37.62 3.88 -9.01
C TYR A 142 -36.27 4.01 -9.73
N PRO A 143 -36.22 3.82 -11.06
CA PRO A 143 -35.10 4.29 -11.86
C PRO A 143 -35.04 5.81 -11.78
N MET A 144 -33.84 6.36 -11.71
CA MET A 144 -33.60 7.80 -11.53
C MET A 144 -32.43 8.28 -12.39
N ILE A 145 -32.53 9.53 -12.84
CA ILE A 145 -31.46 10.23 -13.54
C ILE A 145 -31.23 11.58 -12.86
N TYR A 146 -30.04 11.77 -12.31
CA TYR A 146 -29.61 13.05 -11.75
C TYR A 146 -28.73 13.78 -12.76
N ASP A 147 -28.99 15.06 -13.00
CA ASP A 147 -28.14 15.92 -13.83
C ASP A 147 -27.28 16.84 -12.95
N PRO A 148 -25.96 16.60 -12.84
CA PRO A 148 -25.08 17.45 -12.05
C PRO A 148 -24.99 18.91 -12.51
N LYS A 149 -25.33 19.20 -13.78
CA LYS A 149 -25.26 20.56 -14.34
C LYS A 149 -26.44 21.41 -13.89
N THR A 150 -27.64 20.83 -13.90
CA THR A 150 -28.88 21.53 -13.53
C THR A 150 -29.30 21.27 -12.09
N GLN A 151 -28.71 20.27 -11.43
CA GLN A 151 -29.07 19.79 -10.09
C GLN A 151 -30.54 19.36 -9.99
N THR A 152 -31.04 18.74 -11.07
CA THR A 152 -32.41 18.21 -11.14
C THR A 152 -32.39 16.70 -11.27
N THR A 153 -33.35 16.05 -10.63
CA THR A 153 -33.55 14.59 -10.75
C THR A 153 -34.80 14.31 -11.56
N ARG A 154 -34.71 13.38 -12.49
CA ARG A 154 -35.88 12.75 -13.12
C ARG A 154 -36.14 11.41 -12.46
N VAL A 155 -37.37 11.22 -12.02
CA VAL A 155 -37.86 9.97 -11.42
C VAL A 155 -38.75 9.26 -12.43
N TYR A 156 -38.57 7.96 -12.60
CA TYR A 156 -39.42 7.12 -13.44
C TYR A 156 -40.29 6.21 -12.58
N ASP A 157 -41.49 5.90 -13.07
CA ASP A 157 -42.43 5.00 -12.40
C ASP A 157 -41.81 3.61 -12.12
N ILE A 158 -42.37 2.92 -11.14
CA ILE A 158 -41.95 1.58 -10.75
C ILE A 158 -42.09 0.62 -11.96
N PRO A 159 -41.00 -0.01 -12.44
CA PRO A 159 -41.03 -0.86 -13.62
C PRO A 159 -41.70 -2.21 -13.37
N ILE A 160 -41.44 -2.80 -12.20
CA ILE A 160 -42.02 -4.08 -11.74
C ILE A 160 -42.42 -3.91 -10.27
N PRO A 161 -43.70 -4.14 -9.90
CA PRO A 161 -44.13 -4.05 -8.51
C PRO A 161 -43.30 -4.94 -7.58
N HIS A 162 -43.03 -4.44 -6.37
CA HIS A 162 -42.27 -5.13 -5.31
C HIS A 162 -40.79 -5.43 -5.61
N HIS A 163 -40.31 -5.11 -6.81
CA HIS A 163 -38.90 -5.26 -7.17
C HIS A 163 -38.15 -3.95 -6.92
N GLY A 164 -36.92 -4.04 -6.44
CA GLY A 164 -36.01 -2.89 -6.45
C GLY A 164 -35.15 -2.85 -7.70
N VAL A 165 -34.48 -1.73 -7.94
CA VAL A 165 -33.63 -1.53 -9.13
C VAL A 165 -32.17 -1.87 -8.81
N ILE A 166 -31.51 -2.63 -9.69
CA ILE A 166 -30.12 -3.10 -9.56
C ILE A 166 -29.19 -2.53 -10.63
N SER A 167 -29.72 -2.18 -11.80
CA SER A 167 -28.93 -1.57 -12.87
C SER A 167 -29.79 -0.59 -13.64
N VAL A 168 -29.20 0.55 -13.99
CA VAL A 168 -29.75 1.52 -14.94
C VAL A 168 -28.60 1.93 -15.85
N THR A 169 -28.52 1.35 -17.04
CA THR A 169 -27.38 1.50 -17.95
C THR A 169 -27.79 2.30 -19.18
N PRO A 170 -27.26 3.51 -19.39
CA PRO A 170 -27.73 4.40 -20.45
C PRO A 170 -27.22 4.04 -21.85
N ASP A 171 -28.08 4.15 -22.85
CA ASP A 171 -27.77 4.32 -24.27
C ASP A 171 -28.47 5.58 -24.81
N GLU A 172 -27.97 6.73 -24.38
CA GLU A 172 -28.53 8.04 -24.74
C GLU A 172 -28.52 8.30 -26.24
N SER A 173 -27.63 7.65 -27.00
CA SER A 173 -27.58 7.79 -28.47
C SER A 173 -28.85 7.29 -29.15
N ARG A 174 -29.62 6.44 -28.48
CA ARG A 174 -30.91 5.92 -28.92
C ARG A 174 -32.10 6.41 -28.08
N GLY A 175 -31.85 7.30 -27.11
CA GLY A 175 -32.87 7.70 -26.13
C GLY A 175 -33.32 6.56 -25.21
N LEU A 176 -32.47 5.54 -24.99
CA LEU A 176 -32.81 4.35 -24.21
C LEU A 176 -31.96 4.23 -22.94
N ALA A 177 -32.48 3.53 -21.95
CA ALA A 177 -31.71 2.95 -20.86
C ALA A 177 -32.12 1.49 -20.66
N TYR A 178 -31.20 0.67 -20.16
CA TYR A 178 -31.46 -0.73 -19.87
C TYR A 178 -31.51 -0.95 -18.37
N ILE A 179 -32.58 -1.62 -17.92
CA ILE A 179 -32.88 -1.77 -16.49
C ILE A 179 -32.76 -3.24 -16.10
N SER A 180 -32.19 -3.47 -14.92
CA SER A 180 -32.31 -4.74 -14.20
C SER A 180 -33.05 -4.50 -12.88
N THR A 181 -34.14 -5.21 -12.66
CA THR A 181 -34.91 -5.20 -11.40
C THR A 181 -34.63 -6.47 -10.59
N SER A 182 -34.94 -6.51 -9.30
CA SER A 182 -34.74 -7.70 -8.45
C SER A 182 -35.78 -7.76 -7.34
N SER A 183 -36.45 -8.90 -7.21
CA SER A 183 -37.40 -9.21 -6.13
C SER A 183 -36.70 -9.40 -4.77
N ASP A 184 -35.41 -9.73 -4.79
CA ASP A 184 -34.57 -10.11 -3.66
C ASP A 184 -35.14 -11.33 -2.90
N GLU A 185 -35.87 -12.19 -3.61
CA GLU A 185 -36.38 -13.46 -3.12
C GLU A 185 -35.27 -14.51 -3.03
N ARG A 186 -35.49 -15.53 -2.20
CA ARG A 186 -34.55 -16.63 -1.96
C ARG A 186 -35.31 -17.97 -1.99
N PRO A 187 -34.70 -19.06 -2.51
CA PRO A 187 -33.30 -19.16 -2.95
C PRO A 187 -33.02 -18.57 -4.34
N THR A 188 -34.04 -18.35 -5.17
CA THR A 188 -33.89 -17.81 -6.55
C THR A 188 -34.53 -16.43 -6.63
N ASP A 189 -33.75 -15.44 -7.04
CA ASP A 189 -34.19 -14.05 -7.27
C ASP A 189 -34.86 -13.94 -8.65
N SER A 190 -35.99 -13.24 -8.76
CA SER A 190 -36.57 -12.88 -10.05
C SER A 190 -35.99 -11.54 -10.49
N THR A 191 -35.42 -11.50 -11.70
CA THR A 191 -34.60 -10.38 -12.17
C THR A 191 -34.95 -10.06 -13.61
N HIS A 192 -35.73 -9.00 -13.83
CA HIS A 192 -36.20 -8.65 -15.16
C HIS A 192 -35.20 -7.77 -15.90
N PHE A 193 -34.88 -8.16 -17.13
CA PHE A 193 -34.10 -7.37 -18.08
C PHE A 193 -35.05 -6.55 -18.94
N MET A 194 -34.97 -5.23 -18.87
CA MET A 194 -35.95 -4.33 -19.48
C MET A 194 -35.28 -3.21 -20.26
N VAL A 195 -36.04 -2.62 -21.19
CA VAL A 195 -35.69 -1.37 -21.88
C VAL A 195 -36.59 -0.26 -21.34
N LEU A 196 -35.99 0.88 -20.99
CA LEU A 196 -36.65 2.12 -20.66
C LEU A 196 -36.46 3.10 -21.82
N ASP A 197 -37.55 3.64 -22.34
CA ASP A 197 -37.52 4.81 -23.20
C ASP A 197 -37.36 6.06 -22.33
N ILE A 198 -36.20 6.73 -22.44
CA ILE A 198 -35.83 7.83 -21.56
C ILE A 198 -36.80 8.98 -21.69
N GLU A 199 -37.31 9.29 -22.88
CA GLU A 199 -38.17 10.45 -23.09
C GLU A 199 -39.58 10.20 -22.53
N THR A 200 -40.20 9.10 -22.91
CA THR A 200 -41.60 8.79 -22.58
C THR A 200 -41.77 8.12 -21.22
N GLY A 201 -40.70 7.56 -20.65
CA GLY A 201 -40.75 6.80 -19.40
C GLY A 201 -41.35 5.39 -19.55
N LYS A 202 -41.64 4.93 -20.78
CA LYS A 202 -42.26 3.63 -21.01
C LYS A 202 -41.24 2.49 -20.92
N TYR A 203 -41.67 1.37 -20.34
CA TYR A 203 -40.88 0.17 -20.23
C TYR A 203 -41.29 -0.91 -21.23
N LYS A 204 -40.31 -1.69 -21.69
CA LYS A 204 -40.50 -2.96 -22.37
C LYS A 204 -39.77 -4.06 -21.58
N ASP A 205 -40.52 -4.98 -21.00
CA ASP A 205 -39.95 -6.17 -20.37
C ASP A 205 -39.46 -7.15 -21.45
N LEU A 206 -38.21 -7.57 -21.37
CA LEU A 206 -37.61 -8.50 -22.33
C LEU A 206 -37.67 -9.94 -21.83
N MET A 207 -37.31 -10.17 -20.56
CA MET A 207 -37.37 -11.47 -19.90
C MET A 207 -37.04 -11.41 -18.40
N ASP A 208 -37.58 -12.36 -17.63
CA ASP A 208 -37.05 -12.72 -16.31
C ASP A 208 -35.81 -13.63 -16.47
N CYS A 209 -34.66 -13.14 -16.01
CA CYS A 209 -33.38 -13.83 -16.07
C CYS A 209 -33.12 -14.73 -14.85
N LYS A 210 -33.93 -14.61 -13.80
CA LYS A 210 -33.82 -15.39 -12.56
C LYS A 210 -32.42 -15.40 -11.93
N HIS A 211 -31.68 -14.32 -12.12
CA HIS A 211 -30.26 -14.21 -11.74
C HIS A 211 -30.07 -13.11 -10.72
N MET A 212 -29.49 -13.41 -9.57
CA MET A 212 -29.29 -12.43 -8.50
C MET A 212 -28.34 -11.29 -8.89
N TYR A 213 -28.67 -10.07 -8.44
CA TYR A 213 -27.82 -8.86 -8.48
C TYR A 213 -27.08 -8.63 -9.81
N ALA A 214 -27.83 -8.64 -10.91
CA ALA A 214 -27.28 -8.56 -12.26
C ALA A 214 -27.11 -7.12 -12.76
N PHE A 215 -25.89 -6.76 -13.16
CA PHE A 215 -25.61 -5.49 -13.83
C PHE A 215 -25.81 -5.63 -15.33
N VAL A 216 -26.35 -4.59 -15.99
CA VAL A 216 -26.45 -4.55 -17.46
C VAL A 216 -25.25 -3.80 -18.03
N VAL A 217 -24.63 -4.36 -19.07
CA VAL A 217 -23.57 -3.71 -19.84
C VAL A 217 -23.98 -3.54 -21.30
N VAL A 218 -23.42 -2.54 -21.99
CA VAL A 218 -23.76 -2.20 -23.37
C VAL A 218 -22.50 -2.16 -24.22
N ASP A 219 -22.45 -2.92 -25.30
CA ASP A 219 -21.25 -3.02 -26.15
C ASP A 219 -21.10 -1.85 -27.15
N HIS A 220 -20.05 -1.92 -27.98
CA HIS A 220 -19.74 -0.93 -29.01
C HIS A 220 -20.81 -0.79 -30.12
N LYS A 221 -21.71 -1.77 -30.30
CA LYS A 221 -22.85 -1.69 -31.23
C LYS A 221 -24.12 -1.19 -30.55
N GLY A 222 -24.13 -1.00 -29.24
CA GLY A 222 -25.34 -0.70 -28.46
C GLY A 222 -26.13 -1.92 -28.05
N ARG A 223 -25.59 -3.14 -28.18
CA ARG A 223 -26.26 -4.37 -27.72
C ARG A 223 -26.11 -4.48 -26.21
N ALA A 224 -27.20 -4.73 -25.50
CA ALA A 224 -27.24 -4.81 -24.04
C ALA A 224 -27.21 -6.27 -23.55
N TYR A 225 -26.47 -6.54 -22.47
CA TYR A 225 -26.19 -7.88 -21.97
C TYR A 225 -26.62 -8.04 -20.50
N HIS A 226 -27.18 -9.21 -20.17
CA HIS A 226 -27.63 -9.55 -18.81
C HIS A 226 -27.37 -11.05 -18.53
N PRO A 227 -26.83 -11.44 -17.36
CA PRO A 227 -26.62 -12.85 -17.02
C PRO A 227 -27.94 -13.56 -16.80
N ILE A 228 -28.02 -14.85 -17.13
CA ILE A 228 -29.19 -15.69 -16.90
C ILE A 228 -28.81 -16.85 -15.99
N LEU A 229 -29.73 -17.27 -15.12
CA LEU A 229 -29.58 -18.48 -14.31
C LEU A 229 -29.06 -19.66 -15.14
N GLY A 230 -28.04 -20.35 -14.63
CA GLY A 230 -27.41 -21.48 -15.30
C GLY A 230 -26.32 -21.11 -16.33
N GLY A 231 -25.92 -19.84 -16.42
CA GLY A 231 -24.69 -19.41 -17.12
C GLY A 231 -24.86 -19.00 -18.59
N ASN A 232 -26.08 -18.96 -19.10
CA ASN A 232 -26.36 -18.32 -20.39
C ASN A 232 -26.42 -16.79 -20.24
N ILE A 233 -26.27 -16.06 -21.33
CA ILE A 233 -26.29 -14.59 -21.33
C ILE A 233 -27.42 -14.09 -22.24
N ALA A 234 -28.27 -13.20 -21.74
CA ALA A 234 -29.25 -12.49 -22.57
C ALA A 234 -28.52 -11.37 -23.32
N ARG A 235 -28.75 -11.26 -24.63
CA ARG A 235 -28.29 -10.14 -25.45
C ARG A 235 -29.46 -9.53 -26.20
N TYR A 236 -29.75 -8.26 -25.94
CA TYR A 236 -30.74 -7.48 -26.68
C TYR A 236 -30.07 -6.56 -27.69
N ASN A 237 -30.51 -6.63 -28.94
CA ASN A 237 -30.09 -5.69 -29.99
C ASN A 237 -31.20 -4.66 -30.20
N PRO A 238 -30.98 -3.36 -29.90
CA PRO A 238 -32.00 -2.33 -30.08
C PRO A 238 -32.33 -2.05 -31.54
N ASP A 239 -31.36 -2.15 -32.44
CA ASP A 239 -31.52 -1.83 -33.86
C ASP A 239 -32.44 -2.85 -34.56
N THR A 240 -32.32 -4.13 -34.19
CA THR A 240 -33.20 -5.19 -34.71
C THR A 240 -34.38 -5.50 -33.79
N GLN A 241 -34.40 -4.90 -32.60
CA GLN A 241 -35.31 -5.22 -31.49
C GLN A 241 -35.40 -6.71 -31.12
N LYS A 242 -34.31 -7.47 -31.26
CA LYS A 242 -34.28 -8.92 -31.01
C LYS A 242 -33.53 -9.24 -29.72
N LEU A 243 -34.14 -10.10 -28.90
CA LEU A 243 -33.52 -10.73 -27.75
C LEU A 243 -32.96 -12.10 -28.15
N LYS A 244 -31.72 -12.38 -27.76
CA LYS A 244 -31.07 -13.69 -27.95
C LYS A 244 -30.57 -14.23 -26.61
N ARG A 245 -30.56 -15.55 -26.49
CA ARG A 245 -29.91 -16.27 -25.40
C ARG A 245 -28.60 -16.86 -25.92
N LEU A 246 -27.48 -16.32 -25.46
CA LEU A 246 -26.15 -16.75 -25.83
C LEU A 246 -25.70 -17.87 -24.88
N LYS A 247 -25.02 -18.87 -25.45
CA LYS A 247 -24.15 -19.76 -24.68
C LYS A 247 -22.90 -18.99 -24.29
N GLN A 248 -22.23 -19.39 -23.23
CA GLN A 248 -20.95 -18.81 -22.83
C GLN A 248 -19.90 -19.93 -22.77
N THR A 249 -18.69 -19.62 -23.25
CA THR A 249 -17.53 -20.52 -23.23
C THR A 249 -16.34 -19.85 -22.55
N ILE A 250 -15.46 -20.64 -21.95
CA ILE A 250 -14.16 -20.22 -21.45
C ILE A 250 -13.11 -21.11 -22.11
N ASP A 251 -12.13 -20.50 -22.78
CA ASP A 251 -11.05 -21.21 -23.48
C ASP A 251 -11.60 -22.28 -24.47
N GLY A 252 -12.68 -21.93 -25.17
CA GLY A 252 -13.37 -22.79 -26.13
C GLY A 252 -14.27 -23.87 -25.52
N SER A 253 -14.26 -24.04 -24.19
CA SER A 253 -15.02 -25.08 -23.48
C SER A 253 -16.30 -24.52 -22.84
N PRO A 254 -17.37 -25.32 -22.68
CA PRO A 254 -18.51 -24.95 -21.85
C PRO A 254 -18.09 -24.68 -20.41
N ILE A 255 -18.78 -23.78 -19.73
CA ILE A 255 -18.45 -23.39 -18.36
C ILE A 255 -18.80 -24.50 -17.37
N GLY A 256 -17.83 -24.86 -16.52
CA GLY A 256 -18.05 -25.74 -15.37
C GLY A 256 -18.77 -25.06 -14.22
N LYS A 257 -19.50 -25.83 -13.42
CA LYS A 257 -20.22 -25.33 -12.23
C LYS A 257 -19.30 -24.67 -11.20
N ASP A 258 -18.05 -25.11 -11.13
CA ASP A 258 -17.04 -24.62 -10.17
C ASP A 258 -16.58 -23.19 -10.47
N SER A 259 -16.85 -22.66 -11.67
CA SER A 259 -16.60 -21.26 -12.01
C SER A 259 -17.50 -20.27 -11.26
N LEU A 260 -18.60 -20.77 -10.66
CA LEU A 260 -19.73 -20.00 -10.13
C LEU A 260 -20.52 -19.19 -11.18
N LEU A 261 -20.01 -18.98 -12.39
CA LEU A 261 -20.71 -18.26 -13.46
C LEU A 261 -21.94 -19.00 -14.00
N ALA A 262 -21.94 -20.33 -13.89
CA ALA A 262 -23.04 -21.22 -14.29
C ALA A 262 -23.67 -21.95 -13.09
N HIS A 263 -23.59 -21.35 -11.89
CA HIS A 263 -24.08 -22.00 -10.67
C HIS A 263 -25.59 -22.29 -10.76
N PRO A 264 -26.07 -23.50 -10.39
CA PRO A 264 -27.46 -23.92 -10.61
C PRO A 264 -28.51 -23.13 -9.82
N THR A 265 -28.12 -22.50 -8.71
CA THR A 265 -28.99 -21.59 -7.93
C THR A 265 -28.67 -20.12 -8.17
N GLY A 266 -27.81 -19.82 -9.16
CA GLY A 266 -27.26 -18.49 -9.41
C GLY A 266 -26.14 -18.15 -8.44
N HIS A 267 -25.30 -17.20 -8.86
CA HIS A 267 -24.25 -16.60 -8.03
C HIS A 267 -24.08 -15.14 -8.47
N PRO A 268 -23.84 -14.16 -7.58
CA PRO A 268 -23.62 -12.79 -8.02
C PRO A 268 -22.35 -12.68 -8.87
N ILE A 269 -22.46 -12.03 -10.01
CA ILE A 269 -21.33 -11.82 -10.93
C ILE A 269 -21.05 -10.32 -10.97
N ASN A 270 -19.79 -9.96 -10.74
CA ASN A 270 -19.32 -8.63 -11.03
C ASN A 270 -18.72 -8.63 -12.45
N TRP A 271 -19.18 -7.73 -13.31
CA TRP A 271 -18.61 -7.56 -14.64
C TRP A 271 -18.62 -6.10 -15.07
N ASP A 272 -17.71 -5.73 -15.96
CA ASP A 272 -17.63 -4.38 -16.51
C ASP A 272 -16.92 -4.40 -17.87
N ILE A 273 -17.07 -3.35 -18.66
CA ILE A 273 -16.62 -3.32 -20.06
C ILE A 273 -15.41 -2.39 -20.26
N SER A 274 -14.58 -2.72 -21.24
CA SER A 274 -13.51 -1.86 -21.71
C SER A 274 -14.05 -0.51 -22.22
N PRO A 275 -13.24 0.56 -22.20
CA PRO A 275 -13.65 1.88 -22.71
C PRO A 275 -14.13 1.87 -24.17
N ASP A 276 -13.55 1.02 -25.01
CA ASP A 276 -13.98 0.82 -26.41
C ASP A 276 -15.22 -0.07 -26.56
N ARG A 277 -15.71 -0.63 -25.44
CA ARG A 277 -16.88 -1.51 -25.32
C ARG A 277 -16.81 -2.78 -26.18
N LYS A 278 -15.59 -3.24 -26.49
CA LYS A 278 -15.33 -4.47 -27.25
C LYS A 278 -14.98 -5.65 -26.36
N THR A 279 -14.68 -5.41 -25.09
CA THR A 279 -14.25 -6.43 -24.14
C THR A 279 -15.07 -6.33 -22.87
N LEU A 280 -15.50 -7.47 -22.34
CA LEU A 280 -16.17 -7.59 -21.05
C LEU A 280 -15.24 -8.35 -20.09
N TYR A 281 -15.02 -7.82 -18.90
CA TYR A 281 -14.32 -8.52 -17.83
C TYR A 281 -15.34 -9.01 -16.80
N SER A 282 -15.14 -10.20 -16.24
CA SER A 282 -16.01 -10.72 -15.19
C SER A 282 -15.26 -11.48 -14.10
N VAL A 283 -15.86 -11.46 -12.91
CA VAL A 283 -15.48 -12.27 -11.75
C VAL A 283 -16.74 -12.65 -10.99
N ALA A 284 -16.84 -13.92 -10.59
CA ALA A 284 -17.87 -14.33 -9.65
C ALA A 284 -17.55 -13.74 -8.27
N MET A 285 -18.52 -13.14 -7.57
CA MET A 285 -18.22 -12.35 -6.36
C MET A 285 -17.58 -13.14 -5.22
N SER A 286 -17.68 -14.47 -5.19
CA SER A 286 -17.04 -15.33 -4.19
C SER A 286 -15.93 -16.19 -4.78
N GLY A 287 -15.54 -15.90 -6.01
CA GLY A 287 -14.45 -16.54 -6.72
C GLY A 287 -13.23 -15.62 -6.79
N ASN A 288 -12.13 -16.20 -7.29
CA ASN A 288 -10.86 -15.53 -7.47
C ASN A 288 -10.48 -15.38 -8.95
N GLN A 289 -11.24 -16.00 -9.87
CA GLN A 289 -10.86 -16.12 -11.27
C GLN A 289 -11.35 -14.93 -12.09
N LEU A 290 -10.44 -14.21 -12.76
CA LEU A 290 -10.77 -13.16 -13.72
C LEU A 290 -10.99 -13.76 -15.11
N TYR A 291 -12.06 -13.34 -15.77
CA TYR A 291 -12.39 -13.74 -17.14
C TYR A 291 -12.49 -12.53 -18.04
N GLN A 292 -12.19 -12.73 -19.32
CA GLN A 292 -12.37 -11.75 -20.38
C GLN A 292 -13.26 -12.35 -21.48
N TYR A 293 -14.20 -11.58 -22.04
CA TYR A 293 -15.03 -11.97 -23.18
C TYR A 293 -14.92 -10.99 -24.34
N ASP A 294 -14.98 -11.54 -25.54
CA ASP A 294 -15.00 -10.79 -26.80
C ASP A 294 -16.43 -10.39 -27.19
N LEU A 295 -16.72 -9.08 -27.15
CA LEU A 295 -18.00 -8.49 -27.54
C LEU A 295 -18.04 -8.11 -29.03
N THR A 296 -16.98 -8.34 -29.81
CA THR A 296 -16.96 -7.99 -31.24
C THR A 296 -17.70 -8.99 -32.12
N THR A 297 -17.85 -10.23 -31.64
CA THR A 297 -18.46 -11.31 -32.40
C THR A 297 -19.98 -11.18 -32.53
N ASP A 298 -20.48 -11.63 -33.68
CA ASP A 298 -21.89 -11.91 -33.93
C ASP A 298 -22.09 -13.44 -33.87
N GLY A 299 -23.27 -13.89 -33.43
CA GLY A 299 -23.55 -15.32 -33.22
C GLY A 299 -24.29 -15.60 -31.92
N ASP A 300 -24.36 -16.88 -31.54
CA ASP A 300 -25.13 -17.36 -30.39
C ASP A 300 -24.24 -17.86 -29.22
N THR A 301 -22.93 -17.53 -29.27
CA THR A 301 -21.95 -17.85 -28.24
C THR A 301 -21.17 -16.58 -27.85
N LEU A 302 -21.01 -16.35 -26.55
CA LEU A 302 -20.11 -15.35 -25.97
C LEU A 302 -18.79 -16.04 -25.60
N ASN A 303 -17.74 -15.78 -26.37
CA ASN A 303 -16.44 -16.41 -26.20
C ASN A 303 -15.63 -15.70 -25.12
N GLY A 304 -15.23 -16.45 -24.10
CA GLY A 304 -14.37 -15.96 -23.03
C GLY A 304 -13.06 -16.71 -22.90
N VAL A 305 -12.13 -16.11 -22.17
CA VAL A 305 -10.82 -16.66 -21.82
C VAL A 305 -10.53 -16.48 -20.34
N SER A 306 -9.78 -17.41 -19.75
CA SER A 306 -9.29 -17.31 -18.38
C SER A 306 -8.04 -16.43 -18.31
N LEU A 307 -8.04 -15.42 -17.44
CA LEU A 307 -6.90 -14.52 -17.20
C LEU A 307 -6.09 -14.89 -15.94
N GLY A 308 -6.41 -16.02 -15.31
CA GLY A 308 -5.84 -16.42 -14.01
C GLY A 308 -6.47 -15.73 -12.80
N PRO A 309 -6.04 -16.11 -11.58
CA PRO A 309 -6.59 -15.58 -10.34
C PRO A 309 -6.24 -14.10 -10.13
N LEU A 310 -7.12 -13.36 -9.44
CA LEU A 310 -6.86 -12.00 -8.96
C LEU A 310 -5.76 -12.00 -7.91
N VAL A 311 -5.78 -12.96 -6.99
CA VAL A 311 -4.75 -13.12 -5.94
C VAL A 311 -4.26 -14.56 -5.96
N ALA A 312 -3.06 -14.81 -6.48
CA ALA A 312 -2.56 -16.15 -6.78
C ALA A 312 -2.48 -17.08 -5.55
N ASN A 313 -2.08 -16.55 -4.39
CA ASN A 313 -1.82 -17.33 -3.17
C ASN A 313 -2.96 -17.29 -2.15
N ALA A 314 -4.15 -16.85 -2.54
CA ALA A 314 -5.29 -16.74 -1.63
C ALA A 314 -5.93 -18.12 -1.37
N GLU A 315 -6.23 -18.42 -0.09
CA GLU A 315 -7.02 -19.60 0.26
C GLU A 315 -8.51 -19.37 0.00
N LYS A 316 -8.98 -18.14 0.28
CA LYS A 316 -10.37 -17.73 0.06
C LYS A 316 -10.41 -16.26 -0.33
N THR A 317 -11.35 -15.93 -1.22
CA THR A 317 -11.59 -14.56 -1.67
C THR A 317 -13.08 -14.20 -1.61
N ASP A 318 -13.37 -12.90 -1.50
CA ASP A 318 -14.68 -12.29 -1.74
C ASP A 318 -14.44 -10.99 -2.53
N CYS A 319 -14.79 -11.00 -3.82
CA CYS A 319 -14.55 -9.94 -4.81
C CYS A 319 -15.87 -9.29 -5.22
N ARG A 320 -16.45 -8.47 -4.34
CA ARG A 320 -17.73 -7.80 -4.62
C ARG A 320 -17.58 -6.56 -5.48
N ALA A 321 -16.40 -5.97 -5.54
CA ALA A 321 -16.16 -4.69 -6.21
C ALA A 321 -15.15 -4.85 -7.34
N MET A 322 -15.57 -4.57 -8.57
CA MET A 322 -14.72 -4.50 -9.76
C MET A 322 -15.23 -3.37 -10.67
N CYS A 323 -14.30 -2.67 -11.33
CA CYS A 323 -14.57 -1.69 -12.38
C CYS A 323 -13.48 -1.73 -13.44
N VAL A 324 -13.74 -1.19 -14.62
CA VAL A 324 -12.73 -0.95 -15.65
C VAL A 324 -12.46 0.54 -15.76
N ALA A 325 -11.19 0.92 -15.61
CA ALA A 325 -10.74 2.29 -15.66
C ALA A 325 -10.81 2.88 -17.09
N PRO A 326 -10.77 4.21 -17.24
CA PRO A 326 -10.73 4.86 -18.56
C PRO A 326 -9.55 4.45 -19.45
N ASP A 327 -8.46 3.93 -18.88
CA ASP A 327 -7.30 3.42 -19.63
C ASP A 327 -7.40 1.91 -19.96
N GLY A 328 -8.50 1.26 -19.59
CA GLY A 328 -8.74 -0.18 -19.80
C GLY A 328 -8.25 -1.08 -18.67
N THR A 329 -7.58 -0.54 -17.65
CA THR A 329 -7.14 -1.33 -16.48
C THR A 329 -8.35 -1.82 -15.69
N VAL A 330 -8.43 -3.12 -15.45
CA VAL A 330 -9.41 -3.71 -14.53
C VAL A 330 -8.92 -3.48 -13.10
N TRP A 331 -9.76 -2.96 -12.22
CA TRP A 331 -9.49 -2.80 -10.80
C TRP A 331 -10.51 -3.58 -9.98
N ALA A 332 -10.03 -4.27 -8.94
CA ALA A 332 -10.87 -5.03 -8.02
C ALA A 332 -10.48 -4.78 -6.55
N GLY A 333 -11.50 -4.67 -5.70
CA GLY A 333 -11.34 -4.77 -4.25
C GLY A 333 -11.66 -6.20 -3.82
N VAL A 334 -10.73 -6.83 -3.10
CA VAL A 334 -10.82 -8.25 -2.75
C VAL A 334 -10.63 -8.43 -1.26
N ALA A 335 -11.58 -9.06 -0.56
CA ALA A 335 -11.31 -9.57 0.78
C ALA A 335 -10.56 -10.91 0.64
N VAL A 336 -9.34 -10.96 1.13
CA VAL A 336 -8.42 -12.09 0.95
C VAL A 336 -8.15 -12.74 2.28
N THR A 337 -8.35 -14.06 2.36
CA THR A 337 -7.85 -14.88 3.47
C THR A 337 -6.60 -15.62 3.00
N MET A 338 -5.47 -15.33 3.66
CA MET A 338 -4.18 -15.96 3.41
C MET A 338 -3.96 -17.15 4.39
N ALA A 339 -2.80 -17.79 4.29
CA ALA A 339 -2.43 -18.96 5.11
C ALA A 339 -2.51 -18.71 6.63
N ASP A 340 -2.35 -17.46 7.08
CA ASP A 340 -2.49 -17.05 8.48
C ASP A 340 -3.95 -16.99 8.98
N LYS A 341 -4.91 -17.37 8.11
CA LYS A 341 -6.37 -17.35 8.35
C LYS A 341 -6.94 -15.98 8.70
N LYS A 342 -6.15 -14.90 8.59
CA LYS A 342 -6.64 -13.53 8.75
C LYS A 342 -7.17 -13.04 7.40
N GLN A 343 -8.36 -12.45 7.43
CA GLN A 343 -8.93 -11.80 6.26
C GLN A 343 -8.51 -10.33 6.22
N ARG A 344 -7.97 -9.88 5.09
CA ARG A 344 -7.59 -8.48 4.85
C ARG A 344 -8.20 -8.00 3.55
N LEU A 345 -8.41 -6.69 3.43
CA LEU A 345 -8.92 -6.08 2.20
C LEU A 345 -7.74 -5.67 1.34
N HIS A 346 -7.68 -6.19 0.11
CA HIS A 346 -6.65 -5.91 -0.89
C HIS A 346 -7.24 -5.12 -2.04
N VAL A 347 -6.37 -4.46 -2.79
CA VAL A 347 -6.69 -3.91 -4.11
C VAL A 347 -5.79 -4.56 -5.16
N VAL A 348 -6.41 -4.93 -6.27
CA VAL A 348 -5.80 -5.72 -7.34
C VAL A 348 -6.09 -5.01 -8.67
N SER A 349 -5.14 -5.07 -9.60
CA SER A 349 -5.36 -4.63 -10.98
C SER A 349 -4.96 -5.67 -12.02
N TYR A 350 -5.58 -5.63 -13.19
CA TYR A 350 -5.12 -6.31 -14.40
C TYR A 350 -5.08 -5.31 -15.56
N ARG A 351 -3.90 -5.10 -16.17
CA ARG A 351 -3.81 -4.32 -17.41
C ARG A 351 -3.94 -5.26 -18.60
N PRO A 352 -4.72 -4.91 -19.64
CA PRO A 352 -4.84 -5.76 -20.83
C PRO A 352 -3.47 -6.09 -21.43
N GLY A 353 -3.19 -7.39 -21.59
CA GLY A 353 -1.91 -7.91 -22.10
C GLY A 353 -0.91 -8.32 -21.02
N ASP A 354 -1.15 -7.99 -19.75
CA ASP A 354 -0.36 -8.52 -18.64
C ASP A 354 -0.56 -10.05 -18.52
N LYS A 355 0.48 -10.73 -18.02
CA LYS A 355 0.46 -12.19 -17.83
C LYS A 355 -0.43 -12.65 -16.67
N ALA A 356 -0.65 -11.77 -15.68
CA ALA A 356 -1.43 -12.05 -14.47
C ALA A 356 -1.91 -10.73 -13.85
N ALA A 357 -2.89 -10.82 -12.97
CA ALA A 357 -3.28 -9.70 -12.12
C ALA A 357 -2.17 -9.36 -11.12
N ARG A 358 -2.07 -8.07 -10.75
CA ARG A 358 -1.17 -7.54 -9.73
C ARG A 358 -1.94 -7.27 -8.45
N ASP A 359 -1.59 -7.96 -7.38
CA ASP A 359 -2.01 -7.64 -6.01
C ASP A 359 -1.06 -6.57 -5.44
N TYR A 360 -1.62 -5.44 -5.00
CA TYR A 360 -0.83 -4.36 -4.39
C TYR A 360 -0.67 -4.53 -2.87
N GLY A 361 -1.36 -5.49 -2.27
CA GLY A 361 -1.34 -5.77 -0.85
C GLY A 361 -2.54 -5.22 -0.07
N PRO A 362 -2.56 -5.43 1.26
CA PRO A 362 -3.67 -5.05 2.11
C PRO A 362 -3.76 -3.53 2.36
N LEU A 363 -4.98 -3.05 2.57
CA LEU A 363 -5.29 -1.65 2.83
C LEU A 363 -4.92 -1.24 4.27
N ALA A 364 -4.29 -0.09 4.43
CA ALA A 364 -4.08 0.62 5.70
C ALA A 364 -4.67 2.04 5.64
N ILE A 365 -5.02 2.62 6.79
CA ILE A 365 -5.59 3.97 6.90
C ILE A 365 -4.51 4.93 7.40
N SER A 366 -4.23 5.98 6.62
CA SER A 366 -3.18 6.97 6.90
C SER A 366 -3.63 8.15 7.77
N ASN A 367 -4.93 8.37 7.88
CA ASN A 367 -5.58 9.43 8.67
C ASN A 367 -6.53 8.81 9.72
N PRO A 368 -6.00 8.29 10.83
CA PRO A 368 -6.78 7.51 11.81
C PRO A 368 -7.90 8.31 12.52
N ASP A 369 -7.88 9.62 12.39
CA ASP A 369 -8.81 10.60 12.96
C ASP A 369 -9.93 11.04 11.99
N TYR A 370 -10.09 10.36 10.85
CA TYR A 370 -11.08 10.74 9.83
C TYR A 370 -12.55 10.69 10.28
N THR A 371 -12.82 10.03 11.41
CA THR A 371 -14.12 9.98 12.08
C THR A 371 -13.93 9.72 13.57
N GLU A 372 -14.94 10.05 14.37
CA GLU A 372 -15.00 9.63 15.76
C GLU A 372 -15.29 8.11 15.81
N PHE A 373 -14.39 7.35 16.44
CA PHE A 373 -14.57 5.90 16.62
C PHE A 373 -15.13 5.52 17.97
N LYS A 374 -14.88 6.34 18.98
CA LYS A 374 -15.25 6.09 20.37
C LYS A 374 -16.16 7.20 20.87
N ASP A 375 -17.12 6.83 21.70
CA ASP A 375 -17.97 7.80 22.39
C ASP A 375 -17.19 8.55 23.49
N LYS A 376 -17.88 9.49 24.15
CA LYS A 376 -17.33 10.28 25.26
C LYS A 376 -16.82 9.46 26.46
N ASN A 377 -17.19 8.18 26.56
CA ASN A 377 -16.76 7.26 27.62
C ASN A 377 -15.64 6.32 27.13
N GLY A 378 -15.14 6.51 25.91
CA GLY A 378 -14.10 5.67 25.30
C GLY A 378 -14.60 4.34 24.74
N LYS A 379 -15.92 4.10 24.68
CA LYS A 379 -16.50 2.87 24.13
C LYS A 379 -16.62 3.01 22.61
N LEU A 380 -16.28 1.94 21.88
CA LEU A 380 -16.45 1.89 20.42
C LEU A 380 -17.91 2.21 20.04
N MET A 381 -18.08 3.17 19.15
CA MET A 381 -19.40 3.59 18.67
C MET A 381 -20.08 2.46 17.89
N GLN A 382 -21.42 2.46 17.93
CA GLN A 382 -22.20 1.51 17.14
C GLN A 382 -21.81 1.64 15.66
N TRP A 383 -21.69 0.50 14.97
CA TRP A 383 -21.27 0.44 13.56
C TRP A 383 -19.89 1.01 13.27
N HIS A 384 -18.97 1.03 14.24
CA HIS A 384 -17.56 1.41 14.00
C HIS A 384 -16.58 0.23 14.11
N HIS A 385 -17.11 -0.99 14.19
CA HIS A 385 -16.36 -2.24 14.33
C HIS A 385 -15.80 -2.79 13.00
N GLY A 386 -16.18 -2.17 11.89
CA GLY A 386 -15.63 -2.41 10.55
C GLY A 386 -14.29 -1.73 10.30
N VAL A 387 -13.73 -1.07 11.31
CA VAL A 387 -12.35 -0.61 11.31
C VAL A 387 -11.70 -1.10 12.59
N HIS A 388 -10.47 -1.57 12.49
CA HIS A 388 -9.74 -2.09 13.62
C HIS A 388 -8.24 -1.87 13.46
N GLN A 389 -7.52 -1.90 14.58
CA GLN A 389 -6.06 -1.83 14.60
C GLN A 389 -5.55 -3.07 15.34
N PRO A 390 -5.10 -4.11 14.61
CA PRO A 390 -4.41 -5.23 15.23
C PRO A 390 -3.12 -4.77 15.92
N GLU A 391 -2.69 -5.51 16.94
CA GLU A 391 -1.43 -5.24 17.62
C GLU A 391 -0.25 -5.30 16.65
N GLY A 392 0.61 -4.27 16.67
CA GLY A 392 1.76 -4.16 15.76
C GLY A 392 1.42 -3.85 14.29
N GLU A 393 0.14 -3.72 13.94
CA GLU A 393 -0.31 -3.42 12.58
C GLU A 393 -0.97 -2.02 12.51
N PRO A 394 -1.04 -1.38 11.32
CA PRO A 394 -1.76 -0.11 11.17
C PRO A 394 -3.27 -0.27 11.32
N LEU A 395 -3.98 0.86 11.40
CA LEU A 395 -5.45 0.92 11.35
C LEU A 395 -5.93 0.43 9.97
N GLN A 396 -6.90 -0.48 9.94
CA GLN A 396 -7.34 -1.17 8.73
C GLN A 396 -8.88 -1.26 8.66
N PRO A 397 -9.49 -1.13 7.46
CA PRO A 397 -10.87 -1.52 7.26
C PRO A 397 -11.04 -3.04 7.35
N ARG A 398 -12.26 -3.48 7.67
CA ARG A 398 -12.63 -4.87 7.95
C ARG A 398 -13.83 -5.28 7.10
N TYR A 399 -13.98 -6.59 6.92
CA TYR A 399 -15.08 -7.29 6.22
C TYR A 399 -14.95 -7.35 4.70
N VAL A 400 -15.28 -6.27 3.97
CA VAL A 400 -15.40 -6.36 2.51
C VAL A 400 -15.34 -4.97 1.86
N VAL A 401 -14.87 -4.94 0.61
CA VAL A 401 -14.98 -3.78 -0.28
C VAL A 401 -16.31 -3.85 -1.04
N MET A 402 -17.17 -2.83 -0.92
CA MET A 402 -18.52 -2.82 -1.51
C MET A 402 -18.60 -2.15 -2.87
N GLY A 403 -17.94 -1.02 -3.05
CA GLY A 403 -17.86 -0.31 -4.32
C GLY A 403 -16.41 -0.03 -4.68
N ILE A 404 -16.15 0.09 -5.98
CA ILE A 404 -14.85 0.53 -6.50
C ILE A 404 -15.06 1.43 -7.71
N CYS A 405 -14.24 2.47 -7.82
CA CYS A 405 -14.23 3.37 -8.96
C CYS A 405 -12.80 3.84 -9.24
N ALA A 406 -12.28 3.54 -10.42
CA ALA A 406 -11.02 4.09 -10.91
C ALA A 406 -11.30 5.42 -11.64
N ALA A 407 -10.79 6.51 -11.08
CA ALA A 407 -11.04 7.86 -11.57
C ALA A 407 -10.03 8.28 -12.64
N LYS A 408 -10.41 9.26 -13.47
CA LYS A 408 -9.55 9.87 -14.49
C LYS A 408 -8.29 10.53 -13.93
N SER A 409 -8.28 10.87 -12.63
CA SER A 409 -7.09 11.37 -11.94
C SER A 409 -5.98 10.31 -11.77
N GLY A 410 -6.29 9.03 -11.98
CA GLY A 410 -5.44 7.89 -11.64
C GLY A 410 -5.61 7.40 -10.19
N SER A 411 -6.48 8.03 -9.40
CA SER A 411 -6.86 7.52 -8.07
C SER A 411 -7.89 6.40 -8.22
N VAL A 412 -7.84 5.42 -7.31
CA VAL A 412 -8.86 4.38 -7.16
C VAL A 412 -9.60 4.64 -5.86
N TYR A 413 -10.92 4.61 -5.89
CA TYR A 413 -11.76 4.78 -4.72
C TYR A 413 -12.44 3.47 -4.39
N VAL A 414 -12.39 3.06 -3.13
CA VAL A 414 -13.10 1.88 -2.64
C VAL A 414 -14.01 2.25 -1.47
N THR A 415 -15.15 1.59 -1.33
CA THR A 415 -16.02 1.78 -0.16
C THR A 415 -16.00 0.58 0.77
N THR A 416 -16.02 0.86 2.08
CA THR A 416 -16.01 -0.14 3.17
C THR A 416 -17.13 0.18 4.15
N LEU A 417 -17.47 -0.79 5.02
CA LEU A 417 -18.63 -0.73 5.90
C LEU A 417 -18.22 -0.55 7.36
N TYR A 418 -19.13 0.04 8.14
CA TYR A 418 -19.06 0.12 9.60
C TYR A 418 -17.83 0.87 10.15
N PRO A 419 -17.70 2.19 9.93
CA PRO A 419 -18.70 3.08 9.32
C PRO A 419 -18.59 3.11 7.79
N PHE A 420 -19.65 3.52 7.10
CA PHE A 420 -19.63 3.60 5.63
C PHE A 420 -18.60 4.66 5.21
N THR A 421 -17.53 4.20 4.58
CA THR A 421 -16.32 5.00 4.34
C THR A 421 -15.93 4.88 2.88
N VAL A 422 -15.52 5.99 2.25
CA VAL A 422 -14.79 5.97 0.98
C VAL A 422 -13.30 6.14 1.25
N HIS A 423 -12.49 5.25 0.69
CA HIS A 423 -11.04 5.26 0.76
C HIS A 423 -10.49 5.72 -0.58
N GLU A 424 -9.72 6.81 -0.59
CA GLU A 424 -8.92 7.22 -1.73
C GLU A 424 -7.59 6.46 -1.71
N ILE A 425 -7.28 5.82 -2.83
CA ILE A 425 -6.07 5.04 -3.06
C ILE A 425 -5.34 5.66 -4.24
N LYS A 426 -4.03 5.80 -4.10
CA LYS A 426 -3.15 6.21 -5.18
C LYS A 426 -1.94 5.31 -5.16
N ILE A 427 -1.59 4.75 -6.32
CA ILE A 427 -0.31 4.07 -6.52
C ILE A 427 0.67 5.14 -7.03
N PRO A 428 1.62 5.61 -6.19
CA PRO A 428 2.52 6.69 -6.58
C PRO A 428 3.42 6.29 -7.73
N ARG A 429 3.48 7.17 -8.74
CA ARG A 429 4.45 7.09 -9.83
C ARG A 429 5.75 7.76 -9.41
N VAL A 430 6.84 7.02 -9.24
CA VAL A 430 8.11 7.57 -8.77
C VAL A 430 9.13 7.72 -9.90
N ALA A 431 9.94 8.78 -9.86
CA ALA A 431 11.14 8.91 -10.68
C ALA A 431 12.34 8.32 -9.93
N GLY A 432 13.11 7.44 -10.57
CA GLY A 432 14.43 7.05 -10.08
C GLY A 432 15.50 8.00 -10.62
N VAL A 433 16.17 8.73 -9.75
CA VAL A 433 17.30 9.61 -10.09
C VAL A 433 18.55 8.98 -9.49
N THR A 434 19.43 8.45 -10.34
CA THR A 434 20.58 7.68 -9.87
C THR A 434 21.89 8.08 -10.53
N THR A 435 23.01 7.87 -9.82
CA THR A 435 24.37 8.07 -10.34
C THR A 435 24.78 6.95 -11.30
N VAL A 436 24.54 5.69 -10.94
CA VAL A 436 24.81 4.49 -11.76
C VAL A 436 23.73 3.44 -11.57
N TYR A 437 23.64 2.44 -12.44
CA TYR A 437 22.73 1.31 -12.27
C TYR A 437 23.39 0.03 -12.77
N TYR A 438 24.06 -0.70 -11.88
CA TYR A 438 24.62 -2.03 -12.18
C TYR A 438 24.18 -3.04 -11.13
N HIS A 439 24.41 -4.31 -11.42
CA HIS A 439 24.03 -5.42 -10.56
C HIS A 439 24.57 -5.29 -9.12
N ASN A 440 23.70 -5.41 -8.11
CA ASN A 440 23.98 -5.18 -6.68
C ASN A 440 24.42 -3.76 -6.29
N SER A 441 24.37 -2.78 -7.20
CA SER A 441 24.40 -1.37 -6.80
C SER A 441 23.17 -1.04 -5.95
N HIS A 442 23.26 0.03 -5.16
CA HIS A 442 22.12 0.58 -4.42
C HIS A 442 20.86 0.77 -5.29
N SER A 443 21.05 1.23 -6.52
CA SER A 443 19.95 1.45 -7.47
C SER A 443 19.31 0.14 -7.92
N ASP A 444 20.08 -0.95 -8.02
CA ASP A 444 19.52 -2.27 -8.28
C ASP A 444 18.72 -2.80 -7.08
N VAL A 445 19.29 -2.79 -5.88
CA VAL A 445 18.62 -3.38 -4.71
C VAL A 445 17.40 -2.58 -4.22
N LEU A 446 17.20 -1.35 -4.71
CA LEU A 446 16.03 -0.52 -4.44
C LEU A 446 15.07 -0.42 -5.64
N LEU A 447 15.52 0.10 -6.80
CA LEU A 447 14.63 0.37 -7.93
C LEU A 447 14.16 -0.90 -8.63
N SER A 448 15.01 -1.92 -8.74
CA SER A 448 14.63 -3.18 -9.41
C SER A 448 13.51 -3.90 -8.66
N ARG A 449 13.30 -3.63 -7.36
CA ARG A 449 12.18 -4.21 -6.60
C ARG A 449 10.81 -3.75 -7.13
N LEU A 450 10.75 -2.55 -7.67
CA LEU A 450 9.54 -2.01 -8.31
C LEU A 450 9.24 -2.70 -9.65
N LEU A 451 10.21 -3.44 -10.20
CA LEU A 451 10.12 -4.16 -11.48
C LEU A 451 10.07 -5.67 -11.32
N GLN A 452 10.69 -6.20 -10.25
CA GLN A 452 11.00 -7.62 -10.08
C GLN A 452 10.51 -8.20 -8.74
N THR A 453 9.63 -7.51 -8.01
CA THR A 453 9.17 -7.86 -6.63
C THR A 453 10.22 -7.63 -5.54
N ASP A 454 9.80 -7.71 -4.29
CA ASP A 454 10.62 -7.58 -3.09
C ASP A 454 11.64 -8.72 -2.86
N THR A 455 11.66 -9.72 -3.74
CA THR A 455 12.67 -10.79 -3.77
C THR A 455 13.59 -10.72 -4.99
N LEU A 456 13.44 -9.73 -5.88
CA LEU A 456 14.30 -9.51 -7.06
C LEU A 456 14.42 -10.74 -7.98
N ASN A 457 13.33 -11.48 -8.13
CA ASN A 457 13.21 -12.69 -8.95
C ASN A 457 11.75 -13.01 -9.36
N PHE A 458 10.84 -12.02 -9.26
CA PHE A 458 9.43 -12.11 -9.62
C PHE A 458 8.56 -13.06 -8.78
N THR A 459 9.07 -13.58 -7.66
CA THR A 459 8.32 -14.53 -6.81
C THR A 459 7.78 -13.91 -5.53
N GLY A 460 8.19 -12.69 -5.19
CA GLY A 460 7.81 -12.01 -3.95
C GLY A 460 6.62 -11.10 -4.13
N ASP A 461 6.37 -10.28 -3.11
CA ASP A 461 5.32 -9.28 -3.15
C ASP A 461 5.73 -8.10 -4.04
N VAL A 462 4.76 -7.47 -4.70
CA VAL A 462 5.01 -6.29 -5.52
C VAL A 462 4.84 -5.03 -4.67
N PRO A 463 5.87 -4.18 -4.54
CA PRO A 463 5.73 -2.88 -3.90
C PRO A 463 4.61 -2.03 -4.53
N PRO A 464 3.79 -1.32 -3.73
CA PRO A 464 2.71 -0.45 -4.21
C PRO A 464 3.23 0.92 -4.69
N LEU A 465 4.25 0.89 -5.56
CA LEU A 465 4.82 2.02 -6.29
C LEU A 465 4.99 1.64 -7.76
N ASP A 466 4.93 2.63 -8.64
CA ASP A 466 5.19 2.47 -10.07
C ASP A 466 6.45 3.27 -10.45
N LEU A 467 7.50 2.60 -10.93
CA LEU A 467 8.69 3.28 -11.46
C LEU A 467 8.36 3.89 -12.83
N ALA A 468 8.11 5.20 -12.85
CA ALA A 468 7.53 5.87 -14.02
C ALA A 468 8.57 6.47 -14.98
N SER A 469 9.80 6.67 -14.52
CA SER A 469 10.91 7.23 -15.29
C SER A 469 12.25 7.04 -14.58
N LEU A 470 13.33 7.10 -15.36
CA LEU A 470 14.69 7.01 -14.87
C LEU A 470 15.56 8.17 -15.39
N TYR A 471 16.46 8.63 -14.55
CA TYR A 471 17.67 9.37 -14.92
C TYR A 471 18.87 8.62 -14.35
N ILE A 472 19.90 8.39 -15.19
CA ILE A 472 21.15 7.74 -14.80
C ILE A 472 22.30 8.65 -15.24
N ASP A 473 23.14 9.06 -14.30
CA ASP A 473 24.21 10.03 -14.54
C ASP A 473 25.39 9.45 -15.32
N GLN A 474 25.80 8.22 -14.96
CA GLN A 474 26.95 7.52 -15.52
C GLN A 474 26.57 6.08 -15.93
N PHE A 475 27.14 5.61 -17.04
CA PHE A 475 26.89 4.27 -17.56
C PHE A 475 28.20 3.45 -17.58
N PRO A 476 28.54 2.76 -16.47
CA PRO A 476 29.71 1.90 -16.44
C PRO A 476 29.54 0.72 -17.41
N LYS A 477 30.62 -0.03 -17.68
CA LYS A 477 30.57 -1.23 -18.55
C LYS A 477 29.57 -2.29 -18.06
N SER A 478 29.31 -2.33 -16.76
CA SER A 478 28.36 -3.23 -16.08
C SER A 478 26.95 -2.67 -15.95
N ASP A 479 26.61 -1.58 -16.65
CA ASP A 479 25.27 -0.97 -16.62
C ASP A 479 24.17 -1.99 -16.99
N VAL A 480 23.14 -2.06 -16.16
CA VAL A 480 21.90 -2.80 -16.43
C VAL A 480 20.72 -1.84 -16.65
N GLY A 481 20.87 -0.56 -16.32
CA GLY A 481 19.78 0.41 -16.36
C GLY A 481 19.20 0.64 -17.75
N ARG A 482 20.04 0.68 -18.80
CA ARG A 482 19.56 0.78 -20.18
C ARG A 482 18.79 -0.46 -20.64
N GLN A 483 19.18 -1.63 -20.17
CA GLN A 483 18.50 -2.88 -20.50
C GLN A 483 17.14 -2.95 -19.79
N PHE A 484 17.10 -2.66 -18.49
CA PHE A 484 15.84 -2.62 -17.73
C PHE A 484 14.87 -1.55 -18.24
N SER A 485 15.38 -0.39 -18.68
CA SER A 485 14.55 0.62 -19.35
C SER A 485 13.78 0.05 -20.55
N LYS A 486 14.42 -0.80 -21.36
CA LYS A 486 13.79 -1.45 -22.52
C LYS A 486 12.85 -2.58 -22.11
N ASP A 487 13.32 -3.48 -21.26
CA ASP A 487 12.60 -4.71 -20.90
C ASP A 487 11.31 -4.42 -20.12
N TYR A 488 11.34 -3.42 -19.24
CA TYR A 488 10.21 -3.03 -18.41
C TYR A 488 9.50 -1.76 -18.89
N GLN A 489 9.89 -1.23 -20.05
CA GLN A 489 9.30 -0.03 -20.65
C GLN A 489 9.32 1.19 -19.71
N VAL A 490 10.37 1.32 -18.90
CA VAL A 490 10.59 2.48 -18.02
C VAL A 490 11.41 3.51 -18.78
N PRO A 491 10.87 4.68 -19.14
CA PRO A 491 11.59 5.62 -19.98
C PRO A 491 12.82 6.22 -19.28
N LEU A 492 13.97 6.14 -19.94
CA LEU A 492 15.23 6.76 -19.53
C LEU A 492 15.34 8.16 -20.16
N TYR A 493 15.57 9.18 -19.34
CA TYR A 493 15.67 10.57 -19.77
C TYR A 493 17.08 11.13 -19.60
N PRO A 494 17.50 12.08 -20.45
CA PRO A 494 18.85 12.64 -20.44
C PRO A 494 19.06 13.72 -19.37
N SER A 495 18.04 14.06 -18.59
CA SER A 495 18.11 15.08 -17.53
C SER A 495 17.07 14.79 -16.45
N ILE A 496 17.35 15.18 -15.21
CA ILE A 496 16.43 15.05 -14.08
C ILE A 496 15.10 15.74 -14.38
N SER A 497 15.12 16.99 -14.86
CA SER A 497 13.89 17.72 -15.18
C SER A 497 12.99 16.98 -16.17
N LYS A 498 13.56 16.38 -17.23
CA LYS A 498 12.80 15.55 -18.18
C LYS A 498 12.28 14.24 -17.57
N ALA A 499 13.03 13.60 -16.66
CA ALA A 499 12.53 12.42 -15.94
C ALA A 499 11.30 12.78 -15.10
N LEU A 500 11.40 13.87 -14.32
CA LEU A 500 10.34 14.34 -13.43
C LEU A 500 9.11 14.84 -14.21
N THR A 501 9.31 15.48 -15.37
CA THR A 501 8.20 16.01 -16.19
C THR A 501 7.68 15.04 -17.25
N ARG A 502 8.42 13.95 -17.50
CA ARG A 502 8.17 12.97 -18.56
C ARG A 502 7.90 13.62 -19.93
N GLY A 503 8.62 14.71 -20.22
CA GLY A 503 8.51 15.49 -21.47
C GLY A 503 7.29 16.41 -21.57
N THR A 504 6.42 16.47 -20.56
CA THR A 504 5.18 17.27 -20.60
C THR A 504 5.36 18.74 -20.20
N GLY A 505 6.53 19.11 -19.67
CA GLY A 505 6.80 20.44 -19.12
C GLY A 505 6.16 20.70 -17.74
N LYS A 506 5.33 19.78 -17.23
CA LYS A 506 4.76 19.80 -15.87
C LYS A 506 5.19 18.55 -15.12
N LEU A 507 5.16 18.59 -13.80
CA LEU A 507 5.50 17.43 -12.98
C LEU A 507 4.54 16.27 -13.29
N ALA A 508 5.09 15.13 -13.71
CA ALA A 508 4.35 13.96 -14.16
C ALA A 508 4.60 12.72 -13.28
N VAL A 509 5.25 12.93 -12.13
CA VAL A 509 5.52 11.93 -11.09
C VAL A 509 4.96 12.41 -9.75
N ASP A 510 4.77 11.47 -8.85
CA ASP A 510 4.19 11.63 -7.52
C ASP A 510 5.24 11.50 -6.40
N GLY A 511 6.50 11.20 -6.73
CA GLY A 511 7.62 11.15 -5.81
C GLY A 511 8.96 10.96 -6.53
N VAL A 512 10.07 11.21 -5.83
CA VAL A 512 11.44 11.03 -6.35
C VAL A 512 12.25 10.13 -5.42
N MET A 513 12.87 9.10 -5.99
CA MET A 513 13.88 8.28 -5.31
C MET A 513 15.26 8.72 -5.81
N LEU A 514 15.95 9.55 -5.02
CA LEU A 514 17.31 10.00 -5.27
C LEU A 514 18.31 8.99 -4.68
N ILE A 515 18.94 8.22 -5.55
CA ILE A 515 19.91 7.18 -5.19
C ILE A 515 21.27 7.58 -5.75
N ALA A 516 21.97 8.44 -5.02
CA ALA A 516 23.25 8.99 -5.44
C ALA A 516 24.42 8.30 -4.71
N GLU A 517 24.62 7.02 -5.00
CA GLU A 517 25.66 6.16 -4.43
C GLU A 517 26.35 5.35 -5.52
N HIS A 518 27.63 5.06 -5.33
CA HIS A 518 28.52 4.48 -6.35
C HIS A 518 28.71 5.37 -7.59
N GLY A 519 29.61 4.94 -8.48
CA GLY A 519 30.05 5.67 -9.66
C GLY A 519 31.47 6.21 -9.49
N ASP A 520 31.95 6.91 -10.51
CA ASP A 520 33.26 7.53 -10.54
C ASP A 520 33.12 9.01 -10.17
N TYR A 521 33.44 9.35 -8.92
CA TYR A 521 33.36 10.69 -8.34
C TYR A 521 34.63 10.95 -7.51
N PRO A 522 35.07 12.21 -7.38
CA PRO A 522 36.27 12.53 -6.62
C PRO A 522 36.10 12.25 -5.14
N GLU A 523 37.23 12.05 -4.45
CA GLU A 523 37.27 12.04 -2.98
C GLU A 523 37.62 13.44 -2.46
N SER A 524 36.92 13.86 -1.42
CA SER A 524 37.15 15.12 -0.71
C SER A 524 38.43 15.07 0.14
N GLU A 525 38.85 16.21 0.66
CA GLU A 525 39.99 16.30 1.58
C GLU A 525 39.82 15.50 2.88
N THR A 526 38.57 15.15 3.25
CA THR A 526 38.25 14.33 4.43
C THR A 526 38.15 12.84 4.09
N GLY A 527 38.38 12.45 2.83
CA GLY A 527 38.35 11.07 2.33
C GLY A 527 36.95 10.53 2.05
N GLN A 528 35.97 11.42 1.92
CA GLN A 528 34.59 11.09 1.55
C GLN A 528 34.40 11.19 0.04
N ILE A 529 33.54 10.36 -0.54
CA ILE A 529 33.23 10.47 -1.97
C ILE A 529 32.25 11.63 -2.18
N GLU A 530 32.59 12.56 -3.07
CA GLU A 530 31.78 13.73 -3.41
C GLU A 530 30.67 13.36 -4.41
N TYR A 531 29.71 12.54 -3.95
CA TYR A 531 28.53 12.23 -4.75
C TYR A 531 27.76 13.51 -5.10
N PRO A 532 27.14 13.59 -6.29
CA PRO A 532 26.55 14.83 -6.81
C PRO A 532 25.19 15.19 -6.19
N LYS A 533 24.97 14.86 -4.90
CA LYS A 533 23.69 15.02 -4.18
C LYS A 533 23.20 16.46 -4.22
N ARG A 534 24.10 17.42 -3.97
CA ARG A 534 23.83 18.86 -4.07
C ARG A 534 23.33 19.28 -5.47
N ARG A 535 23.98 18.83 -6.53
CA ARG A 535 23.58 19.15 -7.92
C ARG A 535 22.22 18.52 -8.23
N MET A 536 22.07 17.22 -7.98
CA MET A 536 20.85 16.49 -8.32
C MET A 536 19.63 17.02 -7.55
N PHE A 537 19.77 17.31 -6.25
CA PHE A 537 18.70 17.90 -5.46
C PHE A 537 18.32 19.30 -5.95
N ARG A 538 19.29 20.12 -6.37
CA ARG A 538 19.02 21.41 -7.00
C ARG A 538 18.17 21.27 -8.26
N GLU A 539 18.54 20.39 -9.18
CA GLU A 539 17.76 20.14 -10.40
C GLU A 539 16.34 19.63 -10.11
N ILE A 540 16.16 18.82 -9.06
CA ILE A 540 14.84 18.40 -8.56
C ILE A 540 14.05 19.64 -8.10
N THR A 541 14.62 20.46 -7.21
CA THR A 541 13.94 21.63 -6.65
C THR A 541 13.63 22.69 -7.70
N ASP A 542 14.50 22.91 -8.68
CA ASP A 542 14.26 23.83 -9.78
C ASP A 542 13.12 23.33 -10.66
N THR A 543 13.02 22.03 -10.88
CA THR A 543 11.87 21.41 -11.57
C THR A 543 10.57 21.59 -10.77
N PHE A 544 10.62 21.46 -9.44
CA PHE A 544 9.46 21.72 -8.58
C PHE A 544 9.02 23.19 -8.65
N ARG A 545 9.95 24.14 -8.55
CA ARG A 545 9.67 25.58 -8.71
C ARG A 545 9.04 25.88 -10.06
N ASN A 546 9.63 25.38 -11.14
CA ASN A 546 9.13 25.61 -12.50
C ASN A 546 7.75 24.98 -12.75
N SER A 547 7.44 23.86 -12.10
CA SER A 547 6.14 23.19 -12.22
C SER A 547 5.07 23.71 -11.26
N GLY A 548 5.45 24.51 -10.24
CA GLY A 548 4.55 24.99 -9.19
C GLY A 548 4.05 23.89 -8.24
N LYS A 549 4.70 22.72 -8.23
CA LYS A 549 4.29 21.56 -7.42
C LYS A 549 5.50 20.86 -6.81
N VAL A 550 5.37 20.45 -5.54
CA VAL A 550 6.32 19.60 -4.84
C VAL A 550 5.76 18.19 -4.66
N VAL A 551 6.64 17.21 -4.62
CA VAL A 551 6.33 15.81 -4.28
C VAL A 551 7.37 15.27 -3.29
N PRO A 552 7.08 14.18 -2.56
CA PRO A 552 8.05 13.59 -1.64
C PRO A 552 9.37 13.21 -2.32
N VAL A 553 10.47 13.39 -1.59
CA VAL A 553 11.83 13.02 -2.04
C VAL A 553 12.47 12.11 -1.01
N PHE A 554 12.83 10.90 -1.43
CA PHE A 554 13.71 10.02 -0.68
C PHE A 554 15.15 10.22 -1.15
N SER A 555 16.09 10.42 -0.22
CA SER A 555 17.53 10.51 -0.50
C SER A 555 18.28 9.36 0.18
N ASP A 556 18.90 8.50 -0.61
CA ASP A 556 19.65 7.36 -0.09
C ASP A 556 20.95 7.81 0.61
N LYS A 557 21.23 7.20 1.78
CA LYS A 557 22.36 7.48 2.70
C LYS A 557 22.43 8.93 3.24
N HIS A 558 23.64 9.40 3.54
CA HIS A 558 23.93 10.76 3.99
C HIS A 558 23.47 11.79 2.95
N LEU A 559 23.13 13.00 3.40
CA LEU A 559 22.60 14.05 2.52
C LEU A 559 23.68 14.64 1.59
N SER A 560 24.92 14.73 2.08
CA SER A 560 26.11 15.10 1.29
C SER A 560 27.35 14.60 2.03
N ASP A 561 28.49 14.68 1.36
CA ASP A 561 29.83 14.52 1.91
C ASP A 561 30.15 15.57 3.01
N ASN A 562 29.64 16.79 2.91
CA ASN A 562 29.94 17.89 3.84
C ASN A 562 28.69 18.55 4.47
N TRP A 563 28.88 19.23 5.60
CA TRP A 563 27.80 19.91 6.33
C TRP A 563 27.11 21.02 5.53
N VAL A 564 27.87 21.82 4.77
CA VAL A 564 27.34 22.99 4.06
C VAL A 564 26.26 22.56 3.06
N ASP A 565 26.56 21.53 2.28
CA ASP A 565 25.61 21.02 1.29
C ASP A 565 24.49 20.20 1.91
N ALA A 566 24.78 19.38 2.92
CA ALA A 566 23.75 18.64 3.67
C ALA A 566 22.72 19.60 4.29
N LYS A 567 23.18 20.68 4.93
CA LYS A 567 22.32 21.68 5.55
C LYS A 567 21.51 22.45 4.50
N TRP A 568 22.09 22.79 3.35
CA TRP A 568 21.33 23.43 2.28
C TRP A 568 20.24 22.53 1.69
N ILE A 569 20.52 21.24 1.50
CA ILE A 569 19.52 20.27 1.02
C ILE A 569 18.34 20.25 2.00
N TYR A 570 18.63 20.12 3.29
CA TYR A 570 17.61 20.16 4.33
C TYR A 570 16.83 21.49 4.35
N ASP A 571 17.53 22.63 4.39
CA ASP A 571 16.89 23.94 4.48
C ASP A 571 16.00 24.22 3.27
N THR A 572 16.47 23.84 2.08
CA THR A 572 15.68 23.96 0.85
C THR A 572 14.44 23.07 0.90
N ALA A 573 14.55 21.84 1.43
CA ALA A 573 13.41 20.97 1.63
C ALA A 573 12.38 21.57 2.60
N GLN A 574 12.83 22.16 3.71
CA GLN A 574 11.96 22.82 4.68
C GLN A 574 11.29 24.06 4.09
N GLU A 575 12.06 24.93 3.41
CA GLU A 575 11.56 26.16 2.75
C GLU A 575 10.45 25.82 1.74
N MET A 576 10.68 24.79 0.92
CA MET A 576 9.76 24.36 -0.11
C MET A 576 8.68 23.40 0.40
N LYS A 577 8.70 23.02 1.69
CA LYS A 577 7.81 22.04 2.31
C LYS A 577 7.79 20.69 1.57
N ILE A 578 8.97 20.25 1.13
CA ILE A 578 9.16 18.95 0.50
C ILE A 578 9.11 17.88 1.59
N PRO A 579 8.19 16.90 1.54
CA PRO A 579 8.25 15.74 2.41
C PRO A 579 9.53 14.96 2.10
N MET A 580 10.50 14.98 3.02
CA MET A 580 11.80 14.40 2.79
C MET A 580 12.10 13.30 3.80
N MET A 581 12.68 12.21 3.31
CA MET A 581 13.24 11.13 4.13
C MET A 581 14.60 10.76 3.56
N ALA A 582 15.54 10.40 4.44
CA ALA A 582 16.86 9.92 4.05
C ALA A 582 17.33 8.83 5.01
N GLY A 583 18.52 8.27 4.74
CA GLY A 583 19.17 7.33 5.66
C GLY A 583 19.57 6.02 5.01
N SER A 584 19.82 5.00 5.84
CA SER A 584 20.18 3.65 5.37
C SER A 584 19.25 2.56 5.91
N SER A 585 19.48 1.32 5.48
CA SER A 585 18.76 0.13 5.96
C SER A 585 19.15 -0.31 7.38
N LEU A 586 20.21 0.26 7.98
CA LEU A 586 20.76 -0.17 9.28
C LEU A 586 19.74 -0.07 10.44
N PRO A 587 18.93 1.00 10.55
CA PRO A 587 17.90 1.08 11.59
C PRO A 587 16.86 -0.04 11.51
N VAL A 588 16.57 -0.57 10.31
CA VAL A 588 15.48 -1.53 10.07
C VAL A 588 15.93 -2.99 10.07
N LEU A 589 17.17 -3.28 10.46
CA LEU A 589 17.73 -4.63 10.40
C LEU A 589 17.11 -5.61 11.40
N TRP A 590 17.39 -6.89 11.16
CA TRP A 590 17.24 -7.92 12.19
C TRP A 590 18.19 -7.65 13.35
N ARG A 591 17.68 -7.84 14.56
CA ARG A 591 18.48 -7.67 15.77
C ARG A 591 18.58 -8.99 16.53
N TYR A 592 19.78 -9.32 17.01
CA TYR A 592 20.01 -10.56 17.76
C TYR A 592 20.75 -10.29 19.09
N PRO A 593 20.09 -10.43 20.25
CA PRO A 593 18.65 -10.70 20.45
C PRO A 593 17.75 -9.57 19.91
N PRO A 594 16.44 -9.82 19.67
CA PRO A 594 15.54 -8.85 19.06
C PRO A 594 15.12 -7.75 20.06
N ILE A 595 16.07 -6.91 20.42
CA ILE A 595 15.90 -5.83 21.40
C ILE A 595 16.28 -4.47 20.81
N ASP A 596 15.63 -3.44 21.34
CA ASP A 596 15.90 -2.02 21.07
C ASP A 596 16.02 -1.27 22.40
N VAL A 597 16.51 -0.03 22.36
CA VAL A 597 16.38 0.92 23.47
C VAL A 597 14.89 1.05 23.80
N LYS A 598 14.51 0.92 25.07
CA LYS A 598 13.11 1.13 25.45
C LYS A 598 12.72 2.58 25.15
N ARG A 599 11.53 2.79 24.58
CA ARG A 599 11.03 4.15 24.34
C ARG A 599 11.02 4.92 25.64
N ASP A 600 11.49 6.16 25.61
CA ASP A 600 11.59 7.05 26.77
C ASP A 600 12.57 6.58 27.87
N ALA A 601 13.43 5.61 27.58
CA ALA A 601 14.50 5.23 28.50
C ALA A 601 15.52 6.36 28.66
N LYS A 602 16.06 6.51 29.87
CA LYS A 602 17.22 7.38 30.11
C LYS A 602 18.49 6.63 29.73
N VAL A 603 19.00 6.90 28.53
CA VAL A 603 20.23 6.25 28.03
C VAL A 603 21.43 7.10 28.43
N LYS A 604 22.44 6.48 29.07
CA LYS A 604 23.67 7.17 29.49
C LYS A 604 24.82 7.02 28.52
N GLU A 605 24.98 5.82 27.98
CA GLU A 605 26.10 5.50 27.11
C GLU A 605 25.71 4.45 26.07
N ILE A 606 26.19 4.63 24.84
CA ILE A 606 26.07 3.68 23.73
C ILE A 606 27.48 3.40 23.20
N VAL A 607 27.84 2.12 23.07
CA VAL A 607 29.01 1.68 22.32
C VAL A 607 28.55 0.92 21.09
N ALA A 608 29.10 1.27 19.92
CA ALA A 608 28.83 0.61 18.66
C ALA A 608 30.13 0.15 18.01
N ILE A 609 30.08 -0.98 17.30
CA ILE A 609 31.21 -1.50 16.53
C ILE A 609 30.84 -1.61 15.05
N SER A 610 31.82 -1.35 14.20
CA SER A 610 31.73 -1.33 12.74
C SER A 610 33.09 -1.68 12.11
N TYR A 611 33.14 -1.73 10.78
CA TYR A 611 34.31 -2.12 10.00
C TYR A 611 34.33 -1.37 8.66
N HIS A 612 35.36 -1.60 7.85
CA HIS A 612 35.56 -1.01 6.53
C HIS A 612 35.86 0.51 6.53
N ARG A 613 35.71 1.16 5.36
CA ARG A 613 35.96 2.60 5.13
C ARG A 613 35.05 3.47 6.00
N LEU A 614 35.62 4.54 6.57
CA LEU A 614 34.91 5.44 7.48
C LEU A 614 33.79 6.25 6.80
N ASP A 615 33.97 6.69 5.57
CA ASP A 615 32.94 7.43 4.83
C ASP A 615 31.66 6.59 4.70
N THR A 616 31.78 5.40 4.13
CA THR A 616 30.63 4.55 3.81
C THR A 616 30.06 3.85 5.05
N TYR A 617 30.92 3.21 5.86
CA TYR A 617 30.47 2.39 6.98
C TYR A 617 30.46 3.12 8.31
N GLY A 618 31.20 4.23 8.44
CA GLY A 618 31.04 5.15 9.56
C GLY A 618 29.65 5.80 9.55
N PHE A 619 29.14 6.19 8.37
CA PHE A 619 27.74 6.63 8.23
C PHE A 619 26.75 5.58 8.75
N HIS A 620 26.93 4.31 8.36
CA HIS A 620 26.08 3.20 8.81
C HIS A 620 26.09 2.98 10.31
N ALA A 621 27.29 3.01 10.90
CA ALA A 621 27.46 2.87 12.33
C ALA A 621 26.77 4.02 13.09
N LEU A 622 26.85 5.24 12.55
CA LEU A 622 26.18 6.40 13.13
C LEU A 622 24.65 6.33 12.98
N GLU A 623 24.11 5.89 11.83
CA GLU A 623 22.65 5.67 11.67
C GLU A 623 22.13 4.63 12.68
N MET A 624 22.89 3.55 12.91
CA MET A 624 22.58 2.54 13.92
C MET A 624 22.52 3.15 15.32
N VAL A 625 23.55 3.92 15.70
CA VAL A 625 23.59 4.62 16.99
C VAL A 625 22.44 5.60 17.11
N GLN A 626 22.15 6.36 16.06
CA GLN A 626 21.15 7.40 16.09
C GLN A 626 19.73 6.82 16.22
N ALA A 627 19.46 5.67 15.60
CA ALA A 627 18.20 4.95 15.77
C ALA A 627 17.98 4.41 17.20
N LEU A 628 19.05 4.12 17.94
CA LEU A 628 18.98 3.78 19.37
C LEU A 628 18.83 5.04 20.22
N ALA A 629 19.64 6.07 19.93
CA ALA A 629 19.73 7.29 20.72
C ALA A 629 18.42 8.08 20.68
N GLU A 630 17.78 8.24 19.54
CA GLU A 630 16.56 9.05 19.40
C GLU A 630 15.34 8.54 20.17
N ARG A 631 15.39 7.28 20.63
CA ARG A 631 14.31 6.66 21.43
C ARG A 631 14.36 7.07 22.89
N ARG A 632 15.47 7.69 23.32
CA ARG A 632 15.69 8.08 24.71
C ARG A 632 14.66 9.11 25.19
N LYS A 633 14.55 9.23 26.51
CA LYS A 633 13.70 10.23 27.16
C LYS A 633 13.98 11.62 26.60
N GLY A 634 12.96 12.26 26.03
CA GLY A 634 13.10 13.59 25.46
C GLY A 634 13.58 13.62 24.00
N GLY A 635 13.75 12.47 23.34
CA GLY A 635 14.12 12.37 21.93
C GLY A 635 15.56 12.77 21.63
N GLU A 636 15.83 13.16 20.38
CA GLU A 636 17.12 13.70 20.00
C GLU A 636 17.28 15.15 20.47
N THR A 637 18.44 15.49 21.03
CA THR A 637 18.74 16.77 21.68
C THR A 637 19.87 17.55 21.00
N GLY A 638 20.54 16.95 20.03
CA GLY A 638 21.67 17.50 19.30
C GLY A 638 23.02 17.15 19.91
N ILE A 639 24.08 17.41 19.15
CA ILE A 639 25.46 17.05 19.50
C ILE A 639 26.22 18.26 20.03
N GLN A 640 26.90 18.09 21.16
CA GLN A 640 27.75 19.11 21.78
C GLN A 640 29.14 19.12 21.17
N SER A 641 29.75 17.95 20.99
CA SER A 641 31.09 17.82 20.44
C SER A 641 31.35 16.43 19.86
N VAL A 642 32.28 16.35 18.91
CA VAL A 642 32.74 15.11 18.29
C VAL A 642 34.26 15.04 18.31
N GLN A 643 34.81 13.84 18.48
CA GLN A 643 36.25 13.58 18.40
C GLN A 643 36.53 12.25 17.71
N CYS A 644 37.51 12.22 16.80
CA CYS A 644 38.03 10.98 16.23
C CYS A 644 39.41 10.66 16.83
N ARG A 645 39.60 9.44 17.34
CA ARG A 645 40.89 8.89 17.75
C ARG A 645 41.28 7.74 16.83
N VAL A 646 42.57 7.58 16.57
CA VAL A 646 43.14 6.55 15.69
C VAL A 646 44.31 5.87 16.39
N GLY A 647 44.51 4.58 16.16
CA GLY A 647 45.66 3.84 16.69
C GLY A 647 45.60 3.68 18.21
N ASP A 648 46.76 3.71 18.86
CA ASP A 648 46.90 3.50 20.31
C ASP A 648 46.06 4.47 21.15
N ALA A 649 45.81 5.68 20.64
CA ALA A 649 44.94 6.66 21.30
C ALA A 649 43.51 6.14 21.55
N VAL A 650 43.04 5.16 20.76
CA VAL A 650 41.75 4.50 21.00
C VAL A 650 41.78 3.69 22.28
N TRP A 651 42.86 2.93 22.53
CA TRP A 651 42.97 2.08 23.71
C TRP A 651 43.32 2.88 24.97
N GLU A 652 44.09 3.96 24.84
CA GLU A 652 44.31 4.89 25.95
C GLU A 652 43.01 5.59 26.40
N ALA A 653 42.06 5.81 25.48
CA ALA A 653 40.76 6.38 25.81
C ALA A 653 39.94 5.51 26.81
N GLU A 654 40.19 4.20 26.86
CA GLU A 654 39.63 3.31 27.89
C GLU A 654 40.11 3.71 29.28
N LYS A 655 41.42 3.94 29.43
CA LYS A 655 42.05 4.29 30.71
C LYS A 655 41.62 5.67 31.19
N ASP A 656 41.35 6.57 30.24
CA ASP A 656 40.82 7.91 30.49
C ASP A 656 39.30 7.92 30.80
N GLY A 657 38.63 6.77 30.76
CA GLY A 657 37.19 6.65 31.03
C GLY A 657 36.31 7.29 29.95
N VAL A 658 36.80 7.38 28.70
CA VAL A 658 36.04 7.91 27.56
C VAL A 658 34.90 6.96 27.19
N TYR A 659 35.13 5.65 27.29
CA TYR A 659 34.13 4.61 27.10
C TYR A 659 34.25 3.51 28.16
N ASP A 660 33.12 2.86 28.48
CA ASP A 660 33.12 1.68 29.34
C ASP A 660 33.51 0.41 28.55
N ARG A 661 34.61 -0.23 28.95
CA ARG A 661 35.08 -1.49 28.35
C ARG A 661 34.00 -2.58 28.34
N LYS A 662 33.16 -2.65 29.36
CA LYS A 662 32.11 -3.68 29.44
C LYS A 662 31.08 -3.54 28.31
N LEU A 663 30.81 -2.32 27.84
CA LEU A 663 29.93 -2.10 26.70
C LEU A 663 30.58 -2.56 25.39
N LEU A 664 31.88 -2.29 25.20
CA LEU A 664 32.63 -2.78 24.05
C LEU A 664 32.63 -4.32 24.01
N ASP A 665 32.97 -4.98 25.12
CA ASP A 665 32.98 -6.44 25.20
C ASP A 665 31.58 -7.03 24.98
N ALA A 666 30.53 -6.39 25.49
CA ALA A 666 29.15 -6.82 25.29
C ALA A 666 28.70 -6.70 23.82
N ALA A 667 29.16 -5.69 23.09
CA ALA A 667 28.92 -5.58 21.65
C ALA A 667 29.70 -6.66 20.86
N LEU A 668 30.98 -6.85 21.18
CA LEU A 668 31.83 -7.87 20.56
C LEU A 668 31.30 -9.29 20.77
N SER A 669 30.67 -9.58 21.92
CA SER A 669 30.06 -10.89 22.20
C SER A 669 28.87 -11.24 21.30
N ARG A 670 28.34 -10.28 20.53
CA ARG A 670 27.20 -10.49 19.63
C ARG A 670 27.60 -10.92 18.22
N LEU A 671 28.89 -10.84 17.88
CA LEU A 671 29.41 -11.24 16.58
C LEU A 671 29.17 -12.74 16.33
N LYS A 672 28.74 -13.08 15.12
CA LYS A 672 28.42 -14.45 14.68
C LYS A 672 29.27 -14.90 13.51
N ALA A 673 29.45 -14.05 12.50
CA ALA A 673 30.20 -14.37 11.29
C ALA A 673 31.71 -14.45 11.57
N ARG A 674 32.22 -13.56 12.43
CA ARG A 674 33.64 -13.52 12.81
C ARG A 674 33.81 -13.24 14.31
N PRO A 675 33.47 -14.21 15.18
CA PRO A 675 33.68 -14.06 16.62
C PRO A 675 35.16 -13.96 16.95
N LEU A 676 35.47 -13.35 18.10
CA LEU A 676 36.85 -13.27 18.58
C LEU A 676 37.39 -14.67 18.89
N PRO A 677 38.61 -15.01 18.46
CA PRO A 677 39.25 -16.27 18.85
C PRO A 677 39.39 -16.38 20.37
N THR A 678 39.18 -17.57 20.92
CA THR A 678 39.32 -17.84 22.35
C THR A 678 40.68 -17.38 22.88
N GLY A 679 40.67 -16.59 23.97
CA GLY A 679 41.88 -16.08 24.62
C GLY A 679 42.56 -14.92 23.92
N LYS A 680 42.02 -14.41 22.80
CA LYS A 680 42.51 -13.22 22.12
C LYS A 680 41.71 -11.98 22.49
N ARG A 681 42.43 -10.88 22.72
CA ARG A 681 41.84 -9.55 22.91
C ARG A 681 41.64 -8.84 21.57
N ILE A 682 40.65 -7.95 21.48
CA ILE A 682 40.38 -7.21 20.24
C ILE A 682 41.58 -6.36 19.80
N GLU A 683 42.32 -5.82 20.76
CA GLU A 683 43.52 -5.01 20.57
C GLU A 683 44.65 -5.77 19.88
N GLU A 684 44.70 -7.10 20.02
CA GLU A 684 45.69 -7.95 19.33
C GLU A 684 45.32 -8.20 17.86
N LEU A 685 44.06 -7.95 17.47
CA LEU A 685 43.50 -8.34 16.18
C LEU A 685 43.30 -7.14 15.24
N VAL A 686 43.19 -5.93 15.80
CA VAL A 686 42.93 -4.70 15.07
C VAL A 686 44.25 -3.98 14.81
N ARG A 687 44.53 -3.69 13.54
CA ARG A 687 45.80 -3.06 13.15
C ARG A 687 45.83 -1.57 13.44
N GLU A 688 44.73 -0.90 13.12
CA GLU A 688 44.56 0.54 13.31
C GLU A 688 43.10 0.78 13.70
N PRO A 689 42.77 0.79 15.01
CA PRO A 689 41.42 1.10 15.46
C PRO A 689 41.10 2.57 15.18
N VAL A 690 39.83 2.85 14.93
CA VAL A 690 39.29 4.21 14.90
C VAL A 690 38.13 4.29 15.89
N LEU A 691 38.08 5.35 16.68
CA LEU A 691 37.00 5.63 17.62
C LEU A 691 36.42 7.02 17.35
N PHE A 692 35.12 7.10 17.09
CA PHE A 692 34.36 8.34 17.16
C PHE A 692 33.71 8.47 18.54
N THR A 693 34.07 9.50 19.28
CA THR A 693 33.41 9.87 20.54
C THR A 693 32.47 11.04 20.29
N ILE A 694 31.21 10.88 20.67
CA ILE A 694 30.10 11.80 20.42
C ILE A 694 29.49 12.15 21.78
N ASN A 695 29.56 13.42 22.16
CA ASN A 695 28.90 13.92 23.37
C ASN A 695 27.61 14.62 22.98
N TYR A 696 26.48 14.11 23.43
CA TYR A 696 25.17 14.73 23.24
C TYR A 696 24.94 15.83 24.28
N ARG A 697 24.04 16.76 23.95
CA ARG A 697 23.76 17.94 24.79
C ARG A 697 23.08 17.62 26.11
N ASP A 698 22.38 16.50 26.18
CA ASP A 698 21.72 15.98 27.39
C ASP A 698 22.63 15.12 28.28
N GLY A 699 23.89 14.93 27.88
CA GLY A 699 24.87 14.14 28.62
C GLY A 699 24.99 12.68 28.18
N LEU A 700 24.19 12.20 27.22
CA LEU A 700 24.45 10.90 26.58
C LEU A 700 25.83 10.92 25.91
N LYS A 701 26.57 9.82 26.05
CA LYS A 701 27.82 9.58 25.32
C LYS A 701 27.63 8.44 24.32
N ALA A 702 28.10 8.60 23.08
CA ALA A 702 28.20 7.50 22.14
C ALA A 702 29.64 7.32 21.65
N ASN A 703 30.09 6.07 21.60
CA ASN A 703 31.44 5.68 21.22
C ASN A 703 31.36 4.63 20.10
N VAL A 704 31.80 5.02 18.90
CA VAL A 704 31.66 4.20 17.68
C VAL A 704 33.03 3.75 17.21
N PHE A 705 33.26 2.44 17.27
CA PHE A 705 34.52 1.82 16.87
C PHE A 705 34.46 1.35 15.41
N THR A 706 35.54 1.56 14.68
CA THR A 706 35.85 0.85 13.43
C THR A 706 37.04 -0.06 13.66
N LEU A 707 36.84 -1.38 13.56
CA LEU A 707 37.79 -2.40 14.06
C LEU A 707 38.34 -3.27 12.93
N ASN A 708 39.07 -2.65 12.01
CA ASN A 708 39.64 -3.36 10.85
C ASN A 708 40.95 -4.10 11.17
N PRO A 709 41.18 -5.31 10.60
CA PRO A 709 40.27 -6.16 9.84
C PRO A 709 39.57 -7.19 10.73
N ALA A 710 39.46 -6.95 12.04
CA ALA A 710 39.13 -7.98 13.04
C ALA A 710 37.68 -8.45 12.95
N ILE A 711 36.75 -7.56 12.62
CA ILE A 711 35.31 -7.85 12.59
C ILE A 711 34.71 -7.60 11.20
N SER A 712 33.51 -8.12 10.96
CA SER A 712 32.77 -7.98 9.70
C SER A 712 31.25 -7.87 9.89
N GLU A 713 30.81 -7.40 11.07
CA GLU A 713 29.40 -7.22 11.42
C GLU A 713 29.24 -5.96 12.27
N TRP A 714 27.99 -5.51 12.44
CA TRP A 714 27.63 -4.35 13.27
C TRP A 714 26.96 -4.80 14.57
N ALA A 715 27.39 -4.27 15.71
CA ALA A 715 26.72 -4.51 16.97
C ALA A 715 26.75 -3.26 17.84
N ALA A 716 25.81 -3.18 18.77
CA ALA A 716 25.77 -2.11 19.74
C ALA A 716 25.47 -2.65 21.15
N ALA A 717 25.96 -1.93 22.14
CA ALA A 717 25.64 -2.12 23.55
C ALA A 717 25.33 -0.77 24.19
N TRP A 718 24.41 -0.75 25.15
CA TRP A 718 24.02 0.48 25.84
C TRP A 718 23.62 0.21 27.28
N ARG A 719 23.55 1.30 28.05
CA ARG A 719 23.09 1.31 29.43
C ARG A 719 21.94 2.30 29.62
N GLU A 720 20.89 1.82 30.29
CA GLU A 720 19.72 2.62 30.68
C GLU A 720 19.78 2.89 32.19
N ASP A 721 19.41 4.08 32.66
CA ASP A 721 19.55 4.43 34.09
C ASP A 721 18.71 3.59 35.06
N GLU A 722 17.58 3.07 34.57
CA GLU A 722 16.64 2.30 35.38
C GLU A 722 17.08 0.83 35.51
N GLU A 723 18.02 0.37 34.68
CA GLU A 723 18.53 -0.99 34.67
C GLU A 723 20.07 -1.00 34.80
N PRO A 724 20.64 -1.59 35.86
CA PRO A 724 22.10 -1.68 36.00
C PRO A 724 22.76 -2.61 34.95
N GLU A 725 21.97 -3.34 34.17
CA GLU A 725 22.41 -4.33 33.19
C GLU A 725 22.76 -3.69 31.85
N ILE A 726 23.80 -4.23 31.19
CA ILE A 726 24.18 -3.85 29.84
C ILE A 726 23.30 -4.59 28.84
N ARG A 727 22.61 -3.84 27.99
CA ARG A 727 21.88 -4.39 26.85
C ARG A 727 22.80 -4.39 25.64
N SER A 728 22.74 -5.41 24.80
CA SER A 728 23.49 -5.44 23.55
C SER A 728 22.82 -6.30 22.49
N THR A 729 23.01 -5.94 21.23
CA THR A 729 22.46 -6.67 20.09
C THR A 729 23.34 -6.56 18.83
N LEU A 730 23.33 -7.62 18.02
CA LEU A 730 23.86 -7.64 16.66
C LEU A 730 22.83 -7.00 15.72
N PHE A 731 23.27 -6.09 14.85
CA PHE A 731 22.49 -5.58 13.72
C PHE A 731 22.88 -6.37 12.48
N TRP A 732 22.06 -7.37 12.15
CA TRP A 732 22.40 -8.36 11.13
C TRP A 732 21.83 -8.00 9.77
N THR A 733 22.67 -8.09 8.75
CA THR A 733 22.33 -7.94 7.34
C THR A 733 22.33 -9.28 6.63
N GLN A 734 21.50 -9.38 5.59
CA GLN A 734 21.61 -10.47 4.64
C GLN A 734 22.62 -10.10 3.56
N GLU A 735 23.81 -10.69 3.60
CA GLU A 735 24.91 -10.44 2.65
C GLU A 735 24.79 -11.19 1.31
N ALA A 736 23.67 -11.88 1.09
CA ALA A 736 23.35 -12.54 -0.17
C ALA A 736 22.08 -11.93 -0.77
N ARG A 737 22.00 -11.92 -2.12
CA ARG A 737 20.78 -11.54 -2.84
C ARG A 737 19.60 -12.38 -2.31
N PRO A 738 18.45 -11.76 -1.93
CA PRO A 738 18.01 -10.45 -2.36
C PRO A 738 18.40 -9.27 -1.48
N TYR A 739 19.28 -9.40 -0.48
CA TYR A 739 19.57 -8.32 0.48
C TYR A 739 18.26 -7.79 1.11
N HIS A 740 17.45 -8.68 1.65
CA HIS A 740 16.05 -8.40 1.99
C HIS A 740 15.87 -7.33 3.08
N HIS A 741 16.94 -6.93 3.78
CA HIS A 741 16.93 -5.72 4.61
C HIS A 741 16.59 -4.44 3.83
N PHE A 742 16.94 -4.34 2.55
CA PHE A 742 16.51 -3.23 1.69
C PHE A 742 15.00 -3.23 1.41
N ASN A 743 14.31 -4.38 1.53
CA ASN A 743 12.86 -4.43 1.42
C ASN A 743 12.19 -3.68 2.58
N TYR A 744 12.63 -3.95 3.81
CA TYR A 744 12.09 -3.25 4.98
C TYR A 744 12.37 -1.75 4.95
N PHE A 745 13.51 -1.36 4.37
CA PHE A 745 13.82 0.03 4.10
C PHE A 745 12.88 0.63 3.05
N LEU A 746 12.64 -0.09 1.95
CA LEU A 746 11.72 0.30 0.89
C LEU A 746 10.29 0.50 1.41
N ARG A 747 9.81 -0.31 2.36
CA ARG A 747 8.48 -0.13 2.96
C ARG A 747 8.31 1.21 3.70
N GLY A 748 9.39 1.71 4.31
CA GLY A 748 9.41 3.06 4.85
C GLY A 748 9.31 4.14 3.75
N ILE A 749 9.97 3.91 2.62
CA ILE A 749 9.91 4.79 1.44
C ILE A 749 8.50 4.78 0.84
N GLU A 750 7.92 3.59 0.66
CA GLU A 750 6.56 3.39 0.14
C GLU A 750 5.52 4.15 0.97
N LYS A 751 5.56 4.02 2.30
CA LYS A 751 4.65 4.75 3.19
C LYS A 751 4.76 6.25 2.96
N MET A 752 5.96 6.80 2.84
CA MET A 752 6.15 8.23 2.57
C MET A 752 5.58 8.63 1.20
N MET A 753 5.86 7.86 0.15
CA MET A 753 5.37 8.16 -1.20
C MET A 753 3.85 8.12 -1.28
N GLN A 754 3.21 7.19 -0.57
CA GLN A 754 1.75 7.04 -0.57
C GLN A 754 1.05 8.09 0.31
N THR A 755 1.61 8.41 1.48
CA THR A 755 0.96 9.30 2.46
C THR A 755 1.39 10.77 2.36
N GLY A 756 2.51 11.05 1.69
CA GLY A 756 3.15 12.36 1.68
C GLY A 756 3.79 12.74 3.02
N LYS A 757 3.95 11.81 3.96
CA LYS A 757 4.56 12.04 5.29
C LYS A 757 5.79 11.16 5.47
N PRO A 758 6.96 11.70 5.85
CA PRO A 758 8.15 10.88 6.13
C PRO A 758 7.87 9.81 7.18
N THR A 759 8.41 8.60 6.99
CA THR A 759 8.23 7.50 7.95
C THR A 759 9.07 7.69 9.22
N TRP A 760 10.18 8.41 9.10
CA TRP A 760 11.00 8.92 10.19
C TRP A 760 11.54 10.31 9.80
N PRO A 761 11.92 11.15 10.78
CA PRO A 761 12.42 12.50 10.51
C PRO A 761 13.72 12.49 9.69
N VAL A 762 13.83 13.39 8.71
CA VAL A 762 15.06 13.58 7.94
C VAL A 762 16.19 14.18 8.79
N GLU A 763 15.82 14.86 9.88
CA GLU A 763 16.72 15.40 10.90
C GLU A 763 17.66 14.32 11.46
N ARG A 764 17.20 13.06 11.58
CA ARG A 764 18.04 11.92 11.94
C ARG A 764 19.29 11.87 11.06
N THR A 765 19.07 11.82 9.74
CA THR A 765 20.14 11.67 8.76
C THR A 765 20.93 12.96 8.58
N LEU A 766 20.31 14.14 8.74
CA LEU A 766 21.05 15.40 8.77
C LEU A 766 22.06 15.43 9.93
N LEU A 767 21.62 15.01 11.13
CA LEU A 767 22.48 14.93 12.30
C LEU A 767 23.59 13.89 12.08
N THR A 768 23.25 12.70 11.58
CA THR A 768 24.23 11.67 11.22
C THR A 768 25.28 12.19 10.23
N THR A 769 24.85 12.91 9.19
CA THR A 769 25.73 13.49 8.16
C THR A 769 26.68 14.50 8.79
N GLY A 770 26.17 15.41 9.62
CA GLY A 770 26.99 16.41 10.30
C GLY A 770 27.98 15.82 11.32
N VAL A 771 27.58 14.75 12.03
CA VAL A 771 28.50 14.03 12.94
C VAL A 771 29.63 13.37 12.17
N LEU A 772 29.33 12.74 11.02
CA LEU A 772 30.35 12.11 10.19
C LEU A 772 31.36 13.13 9.67
N ASP A 773 30.89 14.24 9.10
CA ASP A 773 31.75 15.32 8.60
C ASP A 773 32.65 15.85 9.74
N ALA A 774 32.08 16.16 10.91
CA ALA A 774 32.86 16.60 12.07
C ALA A 774 33.87 15.55 12.54
N ALA A 775 33.51 14.26 12.55
CA ALA A 775 34.42 13.18 12.93
C ALA A 775 35.61 13.06 11.97
N LEU A 776 35.36 13.20 10.66
CA LEU A 776 36.41 13.10 9.64
C LEU A 776 37.30 14.35 9.60
N ILE A 777 36.74 15.54 9.83
CA ILE A 777 37.53 16.76 10.06
C ILE A 777 38.38 16.60 11.32
N SER A 778 37.84 16.03 12.41
CA SER A 778 38.60 15.74 13.63
C SER A 778 39.77 14.81 13.32
N LYS A 779 39.53 13.73 12.57
CA LYS A 779 40.56 12.78 12.12
C LYS A 779 41.67 13.49 11.34
N ARG A 780 41.31 14.27 10.31
CA ARG A 780 42.24 15.04 9.48
C ARG A 780 43.08 16.00 10.34
N ASN A 781 42.46 16.61 11.35
CA ASN A 781 43.09 17.57 12.25
C ASN A 781 43.79 16.90 13.46
N GLY A 782 44.29 15.67 13.30
CA GLY A 782 45.07 14.98 14.33
C GLY A 782 44.26 14.54 15.57
N GLY A 783 42.95 14.33 15.41
CA GLY A 783 42.06 13.86 16.47
C GLY A 783 41.63 14.91 17.48
N LYS A 784 41.63 16.19 17.09
CA LYS A 784 41.17 17.30 17.93
C LYS A 784 39.69 17.18 18.29
N LEU A 785 39.33 17.43 19.55
CA LEU A 785 37.92 17.59 19.97
C LEU A 785 37.30 18.81 19.28
N LEU A 786 36.21 18.61 18.56
CA LEU A 786 35.51 19.68 17.85
C LEU A 786 34.17 20.00 18.53
N PRO A 787 33.93 21.25 18.96
CA PRO A 787 32.60 21.68 19.36
C PRO A 787 31.69 21.77 18.12
N THR A 788 30.43 21.38 18.27
CA THR A 788 29.46 21.31 17.17
C THR A 788 28.21 22.16 17.44
N PRO A 789 28.34 23.50 17.55
CA PRO A 789 27.19 24.38 17.80
C PRO A 789 26.13 24.31 16.70
N HIS A 790 26.53 24.01 15.47
CA HIS A 790 25.65 23.86 14.31
C HIS A 790 24.83 22.56 14.32
N LEU A 791 25.20 21.56 15.13
CA LEU A 791 24.48 20.28 15.29
C LEU A 791 23.48 20.31 16.46
N ASN A 792 22.95 21.49 16.78
CA ASN A 792 21.85 21.64 17.74
C ASN A 792 20.49 21.38 17.05
N ILE A 793 20.21 20.12 16.75
CA ILE A 793 19.05 19.70 15.95
C ILE A 793 18.19 18.75 16.80
N PRO A 794 17.30 19.29 17.64
CA PRO A 794 16.40 18.44 18.41
C PRO A 794 15.27 17.91 17.52
N TYR A 795 14.89 16.64 17.71
CA TYR A 795 13.74 16.05 17.02
C TYR A 795 13.12 14.89 17.81
N GLN A 796 11.88 14.55 17.46
CA GLN A 796 11.17 13.36 17.95
C GLN A 796 10.89 12.41 16.80
N SER A 797 10.86 11.12 17.10
CA SER A 797 10.56 10.05 16.15
C SER A 797 9.56 9.11 16.77
N ASP A 798 8.39 8.98 16.14
CA ASP A 798 7.36 8.00 16.47
C ASP A 798 7.62 6.63 15.83
N TRP A 799 8.65 6.53 15.00
CA TRP A 799 9.05 5.28 14.36
C TRP A 799 9.50 4.26 15.40
N ASP A 800 8.86 3.10 15.41
CA ASP A 800 9.14 2.01 16.31
C ASP A 800 9.63 0.78 15.54
N TRP A 801 10.81 0.29 15.90
CA TRP A 801 11.38 -0.89 15.28
C TRP A 801 10.60 -2.14 15.69
N GLN A 802 10.31 -3.00 14.71
CA GLN A 802 9.74 -4.31 14.92
C GLN A 802 10.69 -5.35 14.30
N GLN A 803 10.92 -6.44 15.02
CA GLN A 803 11.81 -7.50 14.56
C GLN A 803 11.34 -8.04 13.21
N PRO A 804 12.16 -7.95 12.14
CA PRO A 804 11.69 -8.40 10.86
C PRO A 804 11.52 -9.92 10.78
N LEU A 805 10.64 -10.38 9.86
CA LEU A 805 10.46 -11.80 9.54
C LEU A 805 11.78 -12.41 9.07
N PRO A 806 12.05 -13.70 9.33
CA PRO A 806 13.24 -14.36 8.82
C PRO A 806 13.46 -14.07 7.33
N PRO A 807 14.69 -13.73 6.90
CA PRO A 807 14.94 -13.42 5.50
C PRO A 807 14.65 -14.64 4.61
N PRO A 808 14.22 -14.43 3.36
CA PRO A 808 14.19 -15.51 2.38
C PRO A 808 15.60 -16.08 2.18
N PRO A 809 15.76 -17.34 1.72
CA PRO A 809 17.06 -17.92 1.45
C PRO A 809 17.92 -17.04 0.53
N GLY A 810 19.19 -16.86 0.90
CA GLY A 810 20.16 -16.18 0.04
C GLY A 810 20.45 -17.01 -1.21
N ARG A 811 20.54 -16.37 -2.38
CA ARG A 811 20.90 -17.03 -3.63
C ARG A 811 22.42 -17.18 -3.78
N GLY A 812 22.85 -18.20 -4.54
CA GLY A 812 24.27 -18.54 -4.75
C GLY A 812 24.97 -17.63 -5.76
N SER A 813 26.31 -17.64 -5.80
CA SER A 813 27.15 -16.68 -6.53
C SER A 813 26.87 -16.49 -8.03
N ARG A 814 26.24 -17.46 -8.70
CA ARG A 814 25.83 -17.36 -10.12
C ARG A 814 24.52 -16.58 -10.34
N GLU A 815 23.73 -16.42 -9.29
CA GLU A 815 22.49 -15.64 -9.22
C GLU A 815 22.63 -14.41 -8.29
N GLN A 816 23.77 -14.27 -7.62
CA GLN A 816 24.10 -13.15 -6.73
C GLN A 816 24.46 -11.92 -7.47
#